data_AF-A0A1W9WGR2-F1
#
_entry.id   AF-A0A1W9WGR2-F1
#
_cell.length_a   1.000
_cell.length_b   1.000
_cell.length_c   1.000
_cell.angle_alpha   90.00
_cell.angle_beta   90.00
_cell.angle_gamma   90.00
#
_symmetry.space_group_name_H-M   'P 1'
#
loop_
_entity.id
_entity.type
_entity.pdbx_description
1 polymer ?
#
loop_
_entity_poly.entity_id
_entity_poly.type
_entity_poly.pdbx_seq_one_letter_code
_entity_poly.pdbx_strand_id
1 'polypeptide(L)'
;MFKLQTTKSDIDHFIALNQLQLSRLLTFIDFVENFSIGFIEINSRTNLDTLIKLLKKHPDCQNIQFEVFDFTNQKVRFLRDVVEEKLLKLQMIPLKKLVIILRGLEDSIGITGDYPPILQDINFVREAFSSTIPHPLIFCLPDYAITRFVKFAPDFWAWKSGVFDFKSVPSFKSAPMTKNIVIEHLFGKQREKHENIDNLHRFLTENTPSDEQQNSLRFRLRLTILSQLGTAYRNVGNNLEALEYLKKALKLVNLDESLIQPKAALLHELGIVYVTLEQFDAAIASFQQALEIRQRINDSQGQADTLHHKAQAYVYKGALEKAMFLFQQALTISQEIKDIQGEAATLHNMAKLYASQSQYETAIANYEKLLQIYTRQTFPENWAMTVNNLAIAYSERTLGQKAENLEYAIDYYHQALQVYTREAFPQPWAITQNNLGNAYSERILGDRSANLEQAIHCYQQALQVHTRDIFPKAWATTLNNLGTAYQNRLLGKRADNLEQAIDCYQQTLQVYTRDTFPSERATTLKNLGTAYQNRLLGERVENLEQAIHCYQQALHIHTREAFPQNYANTQFNLGTTYQQNNQLPLAHDSFAKAIETIEFLRGEIVSGEMVEFLHDEKVSEEQVKQELAADWNTFYQSMVEVCLALDKPIEAIEYVERSKTNPLAEHLANRELVELQQLQQKIADEKHRLAVTTKPDYSRITQLRQRYNELNPLSHLNFKQIQGLVDENTVILEWYITSDTFQTFIMSSHRPYLNIWQSSQDKLLALMTWAEEYLNSYYQIGQSGWRSQLNHRFRQLSEIIQLDDIISLIQQANEQCSQLILIPHQFLHLFPLHALPLVDGECLLDKFDSVRYAPSCQVLQQVQKQQRPNFRNCFAVQNPTNDLSYADLEVEIISSFFPTAQILTKQAATKAALYDNHDLSFAHCVHFACHSYFNLEFPLESALILANGERLTLADIFKLRLNQCRLVTLSAGETGLTGFRSPNHEYISLSSSFLSAGCASVVSSLWKINQVSTAFLMIKFYQNLMKNQSSVAKALNNAQRWLRDATPQQLLDWVNQLNLDEDKMTQIEDQLDWYNPDDKPYNDPYHWAAFCAIGQ
;
A
#
# COMPACT_ATOMS: atom_id res chain seq x y z
N MET A 1 -21.76 -14.96 -63.56
CA MET A 1 -22.67 -15.66 -64.48
C MET A 1 -22.12 -17.08 -64.70
N PHE A 2 -22.58 -18.07 -63.93
CA PHE A 2 -22.41 -19.50 -64.24
C PHE A 2 -23.75 -20.16 -63.88
N LYS A 3 -24.57 -20.45 -64.90
CA LYS A 3 -25.79 -21.25 -64.74
C LYS A 3 -25.34 -22.71 -64.60
N LEU A 4 -25.37 -23.25 -63.39
CA LEU A 4 -25.35 -24.70 -63.19
C LEU A 4 -26.69 -25.26 -63.68
N GLN A 5 -26.69 -25.85 -64.87
CA GLN A 5 -27.79 -26.72 -65.32
C GLN A 5 -27.72 -27.99 -64.47
N THR A 6 -28.62 -28.11 -63.49
CA THR A 6 -28.88 -29.35 -62.77
C THR A 6 -29.37 -30.38 -63.78
N THR A 7 -28.67 -31.51 -63.92
CA THR A 7 -29.08 -32.57 -64.84
C THR A 7 -30.25 -33.35 -64.23
N LYS A 8 -31.13 -33.93 -65.05
CA LYS A 8 -32.25 -34.77 -64.58
C LYS A 8 -31.77 -35.91 -63.65
N SER A 9 -30.55 -36.41 -63.90
CA SER A 9 -29.85 -37.41 -63.10
C SER A 9 -29.56 -36.97 -61.65
N ASP A 10 -29.23 -35.70 -61.42
CA ASP A 10 -28.92 -35.20 -60.07
C ASP A 10 -30.16 -35.07 -59.19
N ILE A 11 -31.31 -34.76 -59.82
CA ILE A 11 -32.62 -34.66 -59.16
C ILE A 11 -33.09 -36.06 -58.76
N ASP A 12 -33.03 -37.03 -59.69
CA ASP A 12 -33.44 -38.41 -59.41
C ASP A 12 -32.57 -39.04 -58.30
N HIS A 13 -31.27 -38.71 -58.27
CA HIS A 13 -30.37 -39.14 -57.20
C HIS A 13 -30.67 -38.47 -55.85
N PHE A 14 -30.95 -37.16 -55.83
CA PHE A 14 -31.34 -36.45 -54.61
C PHE A 14 -32.65 -36.98 -54.02
N ILE A 15 -33.62 -37.32 -54.87
CA ILE A 15 -34.90 -37.94 -54.46
C ILE A 15 -34.64 -39.32 -53.86
N ALA A 16 -33.87 -40.17 -54.54
CA ALA A 16 -33.55 -41.51 -54.05
C ALA A 16 -32.83 -41.48 -52.69
N LEU A 17 -31.90 -40.54 -52.51
CA LEU A 17 -31.13 -40.38 -51.26
C LEU A 17 -32.00 -39.95 -50.07
N ASN A 18 -33.08 -39.21 -50.33
CA ASN A 18 -33.89 -38.53 -49.32
C ASN A 18 -35.37 -38.98 -49.30
N GLN A 19 -35.72 -40.10 -49.93
CA GLN A 19 -37.11 -40.53 -50.11
C GLN A 19 -37.90 -40.60 -48.79
N LEU A 20 -37.29 -41.12 -47.72
CA LEU A 20 -37.90 -41.20 -46.40
C LEU A 20 -38.17 -39.80 -45.80
N GLN A 21 -37.22 -38.88 -45.91
CA GLN A 21 -37.34 -37.52 -45.35
C GLN A 21 -38.32 -36.68 -46.16
N LEU A 22 -38.33 -36.86 -47.48
CA LEU A 22 -39.32 -36.24 -48.35
C LEU A 22 -40.74 -36.70 -48.01
N SER A 23 -40.96 -38.00 -47.79
CA SER A 23 -42.27 -38.52 -47.36
C SER A 23 -42.72 -37.97 -46.01
N ARG A 24 -41.79 -37.89 -45.03
CA ARG A 24 -42.07 -37.27 -43.71
C ARG A 24 -42.40 -35.78 -43.82
N LEU A 25 -41.67 -35.05 -44.66
CA LEU A 25 -41.93 -33.63 -44.89
C LEU A 25 -43.28 -33.39 -45.58
N LEU A 26 -43.63 -34.19 -46.58
CA LEU A 26 -44.94 -34.11 -47.25
C LEU A 26 -46.09 -34.40 -46.28
N THR A 27 -45.93 -35.43 -45.45
CA THR A 27 -46.89 -35.77 -44.39
C THR A 27 -47.05 -34.58 -43.42
N PHE A 28 -45.93 -34.01 -42.95
CA PHE A 28 -45.95 -32.84 -42.08
C PHE A 28 -46.70 -31.67 -42.70
N ILE A 29 -46.37 -31.31 -43.95
CA ILE A 29 -46.97 -30.20 -44.67
C ILE A 29 -48.49 -30.40 -44.84
N ASP A 30 -48.95 -31.63 -45.07
CA ASP A 30 -50.38 -31.94 -45.20
C ASP A 30 -51.13 -31.69 -43.87
N PHE A 31 -50.58 -32.19 -42.75
CA PHE A 31 -51.23 -32.15 -41.44
C PHE A 31 -51.18 -30.80 -40.68
N VAL A 32 -50.18 -29.94 -40.93
CA VAL A 32 -50.00 -28.72 -40.10
C VAL A 32 -51.06 -27.65 -40.37
N GLU A 33 -51.94 -27.35 -39.42
CA GLU A 33 -52.89 -26.23 -39.53
C GLU A 33 -52.48 -25.07 -38.61
N ASN A 34 -52.78 -23.83 -39.01
CA ASN A 34 -52.42 -22.60 -38.29
C ASN A 34 -50.89 -22.45 -38.10
N PHE A 35 -50.47 -21.68 -37.09
CA PHE A 35 -49.06 -21.48 -36.78
C PHE A 35 -48.41 -22.79 -36.33
N SER A 36 -47.45 -23.27 -37.10
CA SER A 36 -46.66 -24.48 -36.85
C SER A 36 -45.25 -24.28 -37.39
N ILE A 37 -44.23 -24.82 -36.72
CA ILE A 37 -42.83 -24.58 -37.11
C ILE A 37 -42.18 -25.89 -37.58
N GLY A 38 -41.69 -25.93 -38.81
CA GLY A 38 -40.86 -27.00 -39.35
C GLY A 38 -39.42 -26.53 -39.58
N PHE A 39 -38.44 -27.42 -39.40
CA PHE A 39 -37.05 -27.16 -39.75
C PHE A 39 -36.58 -28.17 -40.80
N ILE A 40 -35.93 -27.68 -41.85
CA ILE A 40 -35.27 -28.48 -42.88
C ILE A 40 -33.77 -28.24 -42.75
N GLU A 41 -33.03 -29.26 -42.33
CA GLU A 41 -31.57 -29.24 -42.34
C GLU A 41 -31.08 -29.55 -43.76
N ILE A 42 -30.42 -28.59 -44.40
CA ILE A 42 -29.87 -28.78 -45.75
C ILE A 42 -28.63 -27.92 -46.00
N ASN A 43 -27.47 -28.58 -46.15
CA ASN A 43 -26.17 -27.92 -46.25
C ASN A 43 -25.82 -27.39 -47.66
N SER A 44 -26.67 -27.61 -48.67
CA SER A 44 -26.44 -27.18 -50.06
C SER A 44 -27.59 -26.34 -50.59
N ARG A 45 -27.30 -25.09 -50.99
CA ARG A 45 -28.27 -24.17 -51.60
C ARG A 45 -28.90 -24.76 -52.88
N THR A 46 -28.10 -25.44 -53.71
CA THR A 46 -28.59 -26.09 -54.94
C THR A 46 -29.59 -27.21 -54.65
N ASN A 47 -29.37 -27.97 -53.57
CA ASN A 47 -30.28 -29.04 -53.16
C ASN A 47 -31.57 -28.47 -52.53
N LEU A 48 -31.47 -27.36 -51.79
CA LEU A 48 -32.64 -26.63 -51.28
C LEU A 48 -33.50 -26.08 -52.41
N ASP A 49 -32.91 -25.47 -53.44
CA ASP A 49 -33.65 -25.01 -54.62
C ASP A 49 -34.36 -26.17 -55.34
N THR A 50 -33.71 -27.35 -55.37
CA THR A 50 -34.28 -28.56 -55.96
C THR A 50 -35.46 -29.08 -55.14
N LEU A 51 -35.33 -29.12 -53.81
CA LEU A 51 -36.40 -29.51 -52.90
C LEU A 51 -37.61 -28.58 -52.99
N ILE A 52 -37.41 -27.26 -52.99
CA ILE A 52 -38.50 -26.28 -53.12
C ILE A 52 -39.24 -26.46 -54.45
N LYS A 53 -38.50 -26.65 -55.56
CA LYS A 53 -39.11 -26.91 -56.88
C LYS A 53 -39.91 -28.21 -56.90
N LEU A 54 -39.44 -29.23 -56.20
CA LEU A 54 -40.12 -30.51 -56.07
C LEU A 54 -41.42 -30.37 -55.28
N LEU A 55 -41.38 -29.70 -54.11
CA LEU A 55 -42.57 -29.45 -53.29
C LEU A 55 -43.66 -28.70 -54.08
N LYS A 56 -43.28 -27.68 -54.84
CA LYS A 56 -44.22 -26.90 -55.68
C LYS A 56 -44.87 -27.70 -56.82
N LYS A 57 -44.28 -28.85 -57.21
CA LYS A 57 -44.77 -29.70 -58.31
C LYS A 57 -45.30 -31.06 -57.84
N HIS A 58 -45.20 -31.38 -56.56
CA HIS A 58 -45.57 -32.67 -56.03
C HIS A 58 -47.10 -32.87 -56.09
N PRO A 59 -47.61 -34.05 -56.51
CA PRO A 59 -49.05 -34.32 -56.57
C PRO A 59 -49.78 -34.06 -55.24
N ASP A 60 -49.16 -34.48 -54.12
CA ASP A 60 -49.74 -34.30 -52.78
C ASP A 60 -49.79 -32.83 -52.31
N CYS A 61 -49.13 -31.92 -53.03
CA CYS A 61 -49.07 -30.50 -52.70
C CYS A 61 -49.96 -29.62 -53.58
N GLN A 62 -50.84 -30.19 -54.41
CA GLN A 62 -51.63 -29.41 -55.38
C GLN A 62 -52.51 -28.32 -54.72
N ASN A 63 -52.98 -28.57 -53.49
CA ASN A 63 -53.81 -27.65 -52.69
C ASN A 63 -53.00 -26.71 -51.77
N ILE A 64 -51.68 -26.64 -51.94
CA ILE A 64 -50.79 -25.80 -51.10
C ILE A 64 -50.21 -24.66 -51.94
N GLN A 65 -50.24 -23.45 -51.38
CA GLN A 65 -49.51 -22.28 -51.85
C GLN A 65 -48.20 -22.19 -51.05
N PHE A 66 -47.07 -22.46 -51.70
CA PHE A 66 -45.75 -22.29 -51.07
C PHE A 66 -45.15 -20.92 -51.42
N GLU A 67 -44.89 -20.12 -50.39
CA GLU A 67 -44.19 -18.84 -50.52
C GLU A 67 -42.81 -18.90 -49.91
N VAL A 68 -41.82 -18.39 -50.63
CA VAL A 68 -40.41 -18.44 -50.20
C VAL A 68 -39.96 -17.04 -49.83
N PHE A 69 -39.63 -16.83 -48.56
CA PHE A 69 -39.01 -15.61 -48.08
C PHE A 69 -37.50 -15.83 -47.99
N ASP A 70 -36.77 -15.14 -48.87
CA ASP A 70 -35.33 -15.23 -48.99
C ASP A 70 -34.64 -14.04 -48.31
N PHE A 71 -33.75 -14.36 -47.38
CA PHE A 71 -32.96 -13.43 -46.59
C PHE A 71 -31.45 -13.52 -46.88
N THR A 72 -31.06 -14.21 -47.96
CA THR A 72 -29.65 -14.40 -48.32
C THR A 72 -28.92 -13.04 -48.38
N ASN A 73 -27.76 -12.93 -47.72
CA ASN A 73 -26.96 -11.71 -47.58
C ASN A 73 -27.66 -10.55 -46.81
N GLN A 74 -28.72 -10.80 -46.04
CA GLN A 74 -29.36 -9.80 -45.18
C GLN A 74 -29.04 -10.09 -43.71
N LYS A 75 -28.68 -9.04 -42.95
CA LYS A 75 -28.58 -9.10 -41.48
C LYS A 75 -29.93 -8.76 -40.86
N VAL A 76 -30.76 -9.78 -40.68
CA VAL A 76 -32.09 -9.68 -40.08
C VAL A 76 -31.95 -9.76 -38.55
N ARG A 77 -32.47 -8.76 -37.83
CA ARG A 77 -32.55 -8.78 -36.35
C ARG A 77 -33.96 -9.15 -35.87
N PHE A 78 -35.00 -8.52 -36.42
CA PHE A 78 -36.39 -8.68 -36.00
C PHE A 78 -37.15 -9.56 -37.00
N LEU A 79 -37.06 -10.89 -36.87
CA LEU A 79 -37.58 -11.80 -37.91
C LEU A 79 -39.10 -11.72 -38.06
N ARG A 80 -39.84 -11.63 -36.93
CA ARG A 80 -41.31 -11.58 -36.93
C ARG A 80 -41.82 -10.43 -37.80
N ASP A 81 -41.30 -9.24 -37.54
CA ASP A 81 -41.77 -7.99 -38.17
C ASP A 81 -41.54 -8.04 -39.68
N VAL A 82 -40.39 -8.59 -40.11
CA VAL A 82 -40.07 -8.72 -41.54
C VAL A 82 -40.95 -9.77 -42.23
N VAL A 83 -41.31 -10.86 -41.54
CA VAL A 83 -42.24 -11.88 -42.07
C VAL A 83 -43.66 -11.32 -42.17
N GLU A 84 -44.11 -10.58 -41.15
CA GLU A 84 -45.41 -9.91 -41.13
C GLU A 84 -45.55 -8.88 -42.27
N GLU A 85 -44.52 -8.06 -42.49
CA GLU A 85 -44.50 -7.09 -43.59
C GLU A 85 -44.62 -7.76 -44.97
N LYS A 86 -43.94 -8.90 -45.16
CA LYS A 86 -44.01 -9.67 -46.41
C LYS A 86 -45.36 -10.34 -46.59
N LEU A 87 -46.00 -10.79 -45.51
CA LEU A 87 -47.33 -11.38 -45.53
C LEU A 87 -48.41 -10.38 -45.96
N LEU A 88 -48.33 -9.13 -45.48
CA LEU A 88 -49.27 -8.06 -45.87
C LEU A 88 -49.28 -7.76 -47.38
N LYS A 89 -48.17 -8.07 -48.06
CA LYS A 89 -47.98 -7.84 -49.50
C LYS A 89 -48.32 -9.05 -50.36
N LEU A 90 -48.69 -10.18 -49.74
CA LEU A 90 -48.89 -11.44 -50.43
C LEU A 90 -50.33 -11.59 -50.96
N GLN A 91 -50.46 -12.01 -52.22
CA GLN A 91 -51.75 -12.35 -52.81
C GLN A 91 -52.12 -13.81 -52.50
N MET A 92 -53.21 -14.00 -51.76
CA MET A 92 -53.71 -15.33 -51.39
C MET A 92 -54.45 -15.99 -52.55
N ILE A 93 -54.13 -17.27 -52.81
CA ILE A 93 -54.85 -18.09 -53.80
C ILE A 93 -56.05 -18.75 -53.11
N PRO A 94 -57.29 -18.51 -53.57
CA PRO A 94 -58.49 -19.13 -52.99
C PRO A 94 -58.39 -20.67 -52.98
N LEU A 95 -58.86 -21.29 -51.89
CA LEU A 95 -58.90 -22.75 -51.69
C LEU A 95 -57.52 -23.43 -51.57
N LYS A 96 -56.41 -22.68 -51.48
CA LYS A 96 -55.09 -23.24 -51.17
C LYS A 96 -54.61 -22.87 -49.77
N LYS A 97 -53.98 -23.83 -49.11
CA LYS A 97 -53.30 -23.66 -47.81
C LYS A 97 -51.95 -22.97 -47.99
N LEU A 98 -51.71 -21.85 -47.32
CA LEU A 98 -50.43 -21.13 -47.38
C LEU A 98 -49.38 -21.79 -46.47
N VAL A 99 -48.18 -22.04 -46.99
CA VAL A 99 -47.00 -22.48 -46.24
C VAL A 99 -45.81 -21.60 -46.60
N ILE A 100 -45.15 -21.05 -45.59
CA ILE A 100 -44.05 -20.09 -45.76
C ILE A 100 -42.72 -20.79 -45.54
N ILE A 101 -41.81 -20.68 -46.50
CA ILE A 101 -40.47 -21.24 -46.45
C ILE A 101 -39.48 -20.09 -46.25
N LEU A 102 -38.80 -20.08 -45.11
CA LEU A 102 -37.76 -19.09 -44.76
C LEU A 102 -36.39 -19.67 -45.14
N ARG A 103 -35.62 -18.93 -45.95
CA ARG A 103 -34.25 -19.32 -46.32
C ARG A 103 -33.27 -18.15 -46.23
N GLY A 104 -31.98 -18.44 -46.08
CA GLY A 104 -30.93 -17.40 -46.11
C GLY A 104 -30.70 -16.71 -44.77
N LEU A 105 -31.19 -17.26 -43.66
CA LEU A 105 -31.01 -16.68 -42.32
C LEU A 105 -29.65 -17.04 -41.69
N GLU A 106 -28.89 -17.94 -42.31
CA GLU A 106 -27.61 -18.42 -41.78
C GLU A 106 -26.58 -17.30 -41.53
N ASP A 107 -26.58 -16.25 -42.37
CA ASP A 107 -25.69 -15.09 -42.21
C ASP A 107 -26.04 -14.25 -40.96
N SER A 108 -27.32 -14.20 -40.58
CA SER A 108 -27.81 -13.48 -39.39
C SER A 108 -27.59 -14.27 -38.10
N ILE A 109 -27.58 -15.60 -38.20
CA ILE A 109 -27.32 -16.51 -37.09
C ILE A 109 -25.80 -16.67 -36.84
N GLY A 110 -24.99 -16.56 -37.89
CA GLY A 110 -23.54 -16.68 -37.84
C GLY A 110 -23.07 -18.12 -37.62
N ILE A 111 -21.75 -18.36 -37.74
CA ILE A 111 -21.13 -19.69 -37.57
C ILE A 111 -20.52 -19.84 -36.16
N THR A 112 -19.89 -18.80 -35.63
CA THR A 112 -19.22 -18.76 -34.31
C THR A 112 -19.52 -17.43 -33.58
N GLY A 113 -19.22 -17.36 -32.28
CA GLY A 113 -19.46 -16.16 -31.44
C GLY A 113 -20.68 -16.26 -30.52
N ASP A 114 -20.88 -15.22 -29.71
CA ASP A 114 -21.92 -15.10 -28.66
C ASP A 114 -23.36 -15.12 -29.21
N TYR A 115 -24.34 -15.01 -28.30
CA TYR A 115 -25.78 -15.15 -28.55
C TYR A 115 -26.27 -14.25 -29.71
N PRO A 116 -26.63 -14.81 -30.89
CA PRO A 116 -27.00 -14.02 -32.08
C PRO A 116 -28.20 -13.10 -31.83
N PRO A 117 -28.16 -11.81 -32.21
CA PRO A 117 -29.27 -10.87 -31.98
C PRO A 117 -30.60 -11.33 -32.55
N ILE A 118 -30.62 -12.00 -33.71
CA ILE A 118 -31.83 -12.58 -34.31
C ILE A 118 -32.46 -13.66 -33.42
N LEU A 119 -31.64 -14.46 -32.76
CA LEU A 119 -32.09 -15.54 -31.88
C LEU A 119 -32.48 -15.03 -30.49
N GLN A 120 -31.84 -13.95 -30.01
CA GLN A 120 -32.27 -13.24 -28.80
C GLN A 120 -33.68 -12.69 -28.98
N ASP A 121 -33.91 -12.00 -30.09
CA ASP A 121 -35.19 -11.39 -30.40
C ASP A 121 -36.29 -12.44 -30.58
N ILE A 122 -36.04 -13.48 -31.40
CA ILE A 122 -37.00 -14.58 -31.63
C ILE A 122 -37.45 -15.23 -30.31
N ASN A 123 -36.55 -15.42 -29.35
CA ASN A 123 -36.90 -15.95 -28.03
C ASN A 123 -37.73 -14.96 -27.20
N PHE A 124 -37.39 -13.68 -27.26
CA PHE A 124 -38.08 -12.61 -26.52
C PHE A 124 -39.51 -12.40 -27.02
N VAL A 125 -39.73 -12.39 -28.35
CA VAL A 125 -41.05 -12.14 -28.97
C VAL A 125 -41.82 -13.42 -29.35
N ARG A 126 -41.41 -14.60 -28.85
CA ARG A 126 -41.94 -15.90 -29.29
C ARG A 126 -43.47 -16.00 -29.25
N GLU A 127 -44.09 -15.48 -28.18
CA GLU A 127 -45.54 -15.60 -27.98
C GLU A 127 -46.33 -14.79 -29.00
N ALA A 128 -45.73 -13.75 -29.56
CA ALA A 128 -46.36 -12.93 -30.57
C ALA A 128 -46.44 -13.62 -31.94
N PHE A 129 -45.51 -14.54 -32.26
CA PHE A 129 -45.49 -15.21 -33.57
C PHE A 129 -46.77 -15.99 -33.87
N SER A 130 -47.33 -16.70 -32.89
CA SER A 130 -48.58 -17.46 -33.06
C SER A 130 -49.80 -16.56 -33.26
N SER A 131 -49.75 -15.33 -32.75
CA SER A 131 -50.82 -14.34 -32.90
C SER A 131 -50.74 -13.52 -34.19
N THR A 132 -49.53 -13.23 -34.68
CA THR A 132 -49.34 -12.37 -35.87
C THR A 132 -49.10 -13.13 -37.16
N ILE A 133 -48.65 -14.40 -37.09
CA ILE A 133 -48.35 -15.23 -38.26
C ILE A 133 -49.15 -16.54 -38.15
N PRO A 134 -50.43 -16.58 -38.54
CA PRO A 134 -51.30 -17.76 -38.38
C PRO A 134 -51.06 -18.83 -39.47
N HIS A 135 -49.82 -19.03 -39.91
CA HIS A 135 -49.46 -19.93 -41.01
C HIS A 135 -48.25 -20.80 -40.67
N PRO A 136 -48.12 -22.01 -41.24
CA PRO A 136 -46.94 -22.84 -41.07
C PRO A 136 -45.66 -22.16 -41.60
N LEU A 137 -44.63 -22.12 -40.76
CA LEU A 137 -43.30 -21.63 -41.07
C LEU A 137 -42.32 -22.78 -41.20
N ILE A 138 -41.60 -22.86 -42.32
CA ILE A 138 -40.56 -23.85 -42.56
C ILE A 138 -39.21 -23.13 -42.66
N PHE A 139 -38.34 -23.34 -41.68
CA PHE A 139 -36.99 -22.82 -41.65
C PHE A 139 -36.05 -23.77 -42.40
N CYS A 140 -35.49 -23.31 -43.51
CA CYS A 140 -34.47 -24.04 -44.26
C CYS A 140 -33.09 -23.52 -43.89
N LEU A 141 -32.34 -24.29 -43.11
CA LEU A 141 -31.08 -23.87 -42.49
C LEU A 141 -29.99 -24.95 -42.64
N PRO A 142 -28.71 -24.58 -42.72
CA PRO A 142 -27.61 -25.55 -42.59
C PRO A 142 -27.46 -26.05 -41.14
N ASP A 143 -26.78 -27.17 -40.97
CA ASP A 143 -26.56 -27.88 -39.70
C ASP A 143 -26.04 -26.98 -38.57
N TYR A 144 -25.03 -26.15 -38.84
CA TYR A 144 -24.45 -25.23 -37.85
C TYR A 144 -25.45 -24.15 -37.42
N ALA A 145 -26.30 -23.68 -38.34
CA ALA A 145 -27.27 -22.64 -38.04
C ALA A 145 -28.43 -23.21 -37.23
N ILE A 146 -28.88 -24.44 -37.52
CA ILE A 146 -29.84 -25.17 -36.65
C ILE A 146 -29.23 -25.38 -35.27
N THR A 147 -27.98 -25.84 -35.19
CA THR A 147 -27.27 -26.05 -33.91
C THR A 147 -27.25 -24.77 -33.07
N ARG A 148 -26.97 -23.62 -33.69
CA ARG A 148 -27.02 -22.32 -33.00
C ARG A 148 -28.44 -21.90 -32.67
N PHE A 149 -29.41 -22.17 -33.53
CA PHE A 149 -30.83 -21.94 -33.27
C PHE A 149 -31.30 -22.71 -32.02
N VAL A 150 -30.91 -23.98 -31.87
CA VAL A 150 -31.24 -24.77 -30.69
C VAL A 150 -30.54 -24.24 -29.44
N LYS A 151 -29.24 -23.88 -29.55
CA LYS A 151 -28.44 -23.38 -28.42
C LYS A 151 -28.96 -22.05 -27.87
N PHE A 152 -29.29 -21.13 -28.77
CA PHE A 152 -29.54 -19.74 -28.44
C PHE A 152 -31.02 -19.37 -28.48
N ALA A 153 -31.87 -20.10 -29.20
CA ALA A 153 -33.32 -19.90 -29.17
C ALA A 153 -34.09 -21.13 -28.65
N PRO A 154 -33.73 -21.71 -27.47
CA PRO A 154 -34.30 -22.99 -27.02
C PRO A 154 -35.81 -22.93 -26.77
N ASP A 155 -36.31 -21.81 -26.25
CA ASP A 155 -37.74 -21.64 -25.95
C ASP A 155 -38.58 -21.55 -27.23
N PHE A 156 -38.08 -20.86 -28.26
CA PHE A 156 -38.73 -20.85 -29.58
C PHE A 156 -38.57 -22.21 -30.29
N TRP A 157 -37.41 -22.84 -30.17
CA TRP A 157 -37.12 -24.18 -30.72
C TRP A 157 -38.01 -25.28 -30.11
N ALA A 158 -38.51 -25.09 -28.88
CA ALA A 158 -39.45 -26.01 -28.26
C ALA A 158 -40.77 -26.13 -29.04
N TRP A 159 -41.15 -25.10 -29.80
CA TRP A 159 -42.37 -25.09 -30.62
C TRP A 159 -42.23 -25.79 -31.98
N LYS A 160 -41.07 -26.38 -32.29
CA LYS A 160 -40.89 -27.16 -33.50
C LYS A 160 -41.86 -28.34 -33.54
N SER A 161 -42.55 -28.47 -34.65
CA SER A 161 -43.49 -29.54 -34.95
C SER A 161 -42.86 -30.60 -35.87
N GLY A 162 -41.67 -30.34 -36.42
CA GLY A 162 -40.90 -31.31 -37.20
C GLY A 162 -39.49 -30.82 -37.56
N VAL A 163 -38.54 -31.75 -37.65
CA VAL A 163 -37.18 -31.52 -38.17
C VAL A 163 -36.88 -32.59 -39.22
N PHE A 164 -36.41 -32.16 -40.40
CA PHE A 164 -36.22 -33.01 -41.57
C PHE A 164 -34.81 -32.85 -42.12
N ASP A 165 -34.00 -33.90 -41.95
CA ASP A 165 -32.57 -33.85 -42.26
C ASP A 165 -32.30 -34.33 -43.69
N PHE A 166 -32.16 -33.40 -44.63
CA PHE A 166 -31.92 -33.73 -46.04
C PHE A 166 -30.43 -33.87 -46.34
N LYS A 167 -30.04 -35.08 -46.74
CA LYS A 167 -28.68 -35.37 -47.20
C LYS A 167 -28.42 -34.66 -48.52
N SER A 168 -27.28 -33.99 -48.59
CA SER A 168 -26.82 -33.35 -49.82
C SER A 168 -26.10 -34.34 -50.75
N VAL A 169 -26.37 -34.23 -52.06
CA VAL A 169 -25.58 -34.97 -53.08
C VAL A 169 -24.14 -34.44 -53.07
N PRO A 170 -23.10 -35.30 -53.01
CA PRO A 170 -21.71 -34.85 -52.97
C PRO A 170 -21.34 -34.11 -54.26
N SER A 171 -21.14 -32.79 -54.19
CA SER A 171 -20.50 -32.06 -55.28
C SER A 171 -19.00 -32.36 -55.26
N PHE A 172 -18.50 -33.06 -56.27
CA PHE A 172 -17.06 -33.23 -56.49
C PHE A 172 -16.42 -31.85 -56.72
N LYS A 173 -15.86 -31.26 -55.66
CA LYS A 173 -14.62 -30.46 -55.58
C LYS A 173 -14.64 -29.51 -54.37
N SER A 174 -14.10 -29.96 -53.24
CA SER A 174 -13.15 -29.23 -52.38
C SER A 174 -12.74 -30.12 -51.19
N ALA A 175 -11.44 -30.14 -50.91
CA ALA A 175 -10.73 -30.97 -49.92
C ALA A 175 -11.12 -30.66 -48.44
N PRO A 176 -10.72 -31.49 -47.46
CA PRO A 176 -11.52 -31.79 -46.26
C PRO A 176 -11.33 -30.79 -45.12
N MET A 177 -12.42 -30.16 -44.69
CA MET A 177 -12.58 -29.75 -43.28
C MET A 177 -13.16 -30.93 -42.50
N THR A 178 -12.29 -31.52 -41.67
CA THR A 178 -12.59 -32.10 -40.36
C THR A 178 -14.03 -32.59 -40.13
N LYS A 179 -14.22 -33.89 -40.36
CA LYS A 179 -15.17 -34.70 -39.58
C LYS A 179 -14.82 -34.55 -38.09
N ASN A 180 -15.60 -33.78 -37.35
CA ASN A 180 -15.78 -33.89 -35.90
C ASN A 180 -16.97 -33.01 -35.48
N ILE A 181 -18.19 -33.35 -35.92
CA ILE A 181 -19.41 -32.79 -35.34
C ILE A 181 -20.42 -33.92 -35.20
N VAL A 182 -20.27 -34.69 -34.15
CA VAL A 182 -21.42 -35.14 -33.36
C VAL A 182 -21.00 -34.90 -31.93
N ILE A 183 -21.94 -34.37 -31.14
CA ILE A 183 -21.90 -34.26 -29.68
C ILE A 183 -21.40 -32.94 -29.04
N GLU A 184 -21.65 -31.76 -29.61
CA GLU A 184 -21.55 -30.50 -28.84
C GLU A 184 -22.89 -29.99 -28.28
N HIS A 185 -23.98 -30.75 -28.45
CA HIS A 185 -25.33 -30.26 -28.12
C HIS A 185 -25.86 -30.73 -26.77
N LEU A 186 -25.13 -30.42 -25.69
CA LEU A 186 -25.44 -30.91 -24.35
C LEU A 186 -24.95 -29.92 -23.27
N PHE A 187 -25.71 -28.82 -23.02
CA PHE A 187 -26.22 -28.33 -21.70
C PHE A 187 -26.29 -26.82 -21.49
N GLY A 188 -27.44 -26.41 -20.91
CA GLY A 188 -27.54 -25.24 -20.04
C GLY A 188 -28.82 -25.17 -19.18
N LYS A 189 -28.89 -25.90 -18.04
CA LYS A 189 -29.34 -25.47 -16.69
C LYS A 189 -29.41 -26.67 -15.73
N GLN A 190 -29.35 -26.44 -14.41
CA GLN A 190 -29.09 -27.44 -13.35
C GLN A 190 -30.01 -28.69 -13.34
N ARG A 191 -31.24 -28.60 -13.89
CA ARG A 191 -32.14 -29.76 -14.08
C ARG A 191 -31.77 -30.61 -15.30
N GLU A 192 -31.26 -30.00 -16.37
CA GLU A 192 -30.78 -30.68 -17.58
C GLU A 192 -29.37 -31.29 -17.41
N LYS A 193 -28.57 -30.81 -16.46
CA LYS A 193 -27.21 -31.36 -16.25
C LYS A 193 -27.24 -32.85 -15.84
N HIS A 194 -28.24 -33.27 -15.06
CA HIS A 194 -28.40 -34.67 -14.65
C HIS A 194 -29.05 -35.52 -15.74
N GLU A 195 -30.14 -35.06 -16.35
CA GLU A 195 -30.82 -35.76 -17.46
C GLU A 195 -29.88 -36.14 -18.59
N ASN A 196 -28.85 -35.34 -18.79
CA ASN A 196 -27.94 -35.61 -19.87
C ASN A 196 -26.65 -36.34 -19.50
N ILE A 197 -26.25 -36.32 -18.22
CA ILE A 197 -25.36 -37.35 -17.70
C ILE A 197 -26.06 -38.70 -17.85
N ASP A 198 -27.36 -38.78 -17.56
CA ASP A 198 -28.18 -39.98 -17.74
C ASP A 198 -28.29 -40.40 -19.21
N ASN A 199 -28.47 -39.43 -20.12
CA ASN A 199 -28.45 -39.70 -21.57
C ASN A 199 -27.08 -40.23 -22.02
N LEU A 200 -25.99 -39.63 -21.57
CA LEU A 200 -24.62 -40.08 -21.89
C LEU A 200 -24.33 -41.47 -21.30
N HIS A 201 -24.83 -41.80 -20.10
CA HIS A 201 -24.75 -43.15 -19.55
C HIS A 201 -25.54 -44.15 -20.38
N ARG A 202 -26.77 -43.80 -20.77
CA ARG A 202 -27.61 -44.63 -21.63
C ARG A 202 -26.93 -44.92 -22.97
N PHE A 203 -26.37 -43.91 -23.62
CA PHE A 203 -25.57 -44.08 -24.83
C PHE A 203 -24.30 -44.91 -24.61
N LEU A 204 -23.67 -44.81 -23.43
CA LEU A 204 -22.51 -45.64 -23.07
C LEU A 204 -22.90 -47.13 -22.92
N THR A 205 -24.05 -47.43 -22.30
CA THR A 205 -24.59 -48.80 -22.17
C THR A 205 -25.11 -49.39 -23.47
N GLU A 206 -25.74 -48.59 -24.35
CA GLU A 206 -26.18 -49.03 -25.68
C GLU A 206 -25.00 -49.41 -26.60
N ASN A 207 -23.77 -49.02 -26.23
CA ASN A 207 -22.54 -49.24 -26.99
C ASN A 207 -21.50 -50.14 -26.27
N THR A 208 -21.90 -50.98 -25.31
CA THR A 208 -21.03 -52.03 -24.71
C THR A 208 -21.00 -53.34 -25.53
N PRO A 209 -19.88 -54.11 -25.58
CA PRO A 209 -19.64 -55.08 -26.65
C PRO A 209 -20.35 -56.43 -26.45
N SER A 210 -20.76 -57.05 -27.57
CA SER A 210 -21.04 -58.48 -27.63
C SER A 210 -20.25 -59.25 -28.72
N ASP A 211 -19.52 -58.60 -29.65
CA ASP A 211 -18.65 -59.32 -30.62
C ASP A 211 -17.56 -58.43 -31.26
N GLU A 212 -16.45 -59.08 -31.66
CA GLU A 212 -15.09 -58.51 -31.75
C GLU A 212 -14.65 -57.92 -33.10
N GLN A 213 -15.52 -57.72 -34.10
CA GLN A 213 -15.08 -57.44 -35.49
C GLN A 213 -15.56 -56.14 -36.17
N GLN A 214 -16.07 -55.13 -35.45
CA GLN A 214 -16.41 -53.80 -36.04
C GLN A 214 -15.80 -52.61 -35.24
N ASN A 215 -14.47 -52.61 -35.10
CA ASN A 215 -13.77 -51.92 -34.00
C ASN A 215 -13.30 -50.45 -34.20
N SER A 216 -13.54 -49.75 -35.32
CA SER A 216 -13.01 -48.37 -35.49
C SER A 216 -14.00 -47.25 -35.11
N LEU A 217 -15.24 -47.31 -35.60
CA LEU A 217 -16.23 -46.23 -35.43
C LEU A 217 -16.85 -46.23 -34.02
N ARG A 218 -17.19 -47.41 -33.48
CA ARG A 218 -17.73 -47.56 -32.12
C ARG A 218 -16.69 -47.24 -31.05
N PHE A 219 -15.42 -47.52 -31.32
CA PHE A 219 -14.31 -47.14 -30.46
C PHE A 219 -14.18 -45.63 -30.29
N ARG A 220 -14.23 -44.88 -31.41
CA ARG A 220 -14.21 -43.40 -31.38
C ARG A 220 -15.46 -42.82 -30.72
N LEU A 221 -16.64 -43.39 -30.97
CA LEU A 221 -17.87 -42.93 -30.33
C LEU A 221 -17.83 -43.12 -28.81
N ARG A 222 -17.39 -44.30 -28.34
CA ARG A 222 -17.22 -44.60 -26.92
C ARG A 222 -16.21 -43.66 -26.25
N LEU A 223 -15.10 -43.37 -26.92
CA LEU A 223 -14.13 -42.40 -26.47
C LEU A 223 -14.76 -41.01 -26.25
N THR A 224 -15.52 -40.51 -27.24
CA THR A 224 -16.16 -39.20 -27.14
C THR A 224 -17.18 -39.14 -26.01
N ILE A 225 -18.01 -40.18 -25.86
CA ILE A 225 -19.00 -40.27 -24.77
C ILE A 225 -18.30 -40.26 -23.40
N LEU A 226 -17.23 -41.04 -23.22
CA LEU A 226 -16.48 -41.07 -21.96
C LEU A 226 -15.79 -39.72 -21.66
N SER A 227 -15.22 -39.07 -22.67
CA SER A 227 -14.64 -37.73 -22.52
C SER A 227 -15.68 -36.72 -22.05
N GLN A 228 -16.88 -36.78 -22.62
CA GLN A 228 -17.96 -35.84 -22.32
C GLN A 228 -18.63 -36.12 -20.99
N LEU A 229 -18.77 -37.38 -20.58
CA LEU A 229 -19.14 -37.72 -19.21
C LEU A 229 -18.15 -37.11 -18.23
N GLY A 230 -16.85 -37.22 -18.53
CA GLY A 230 -15.78 -36.57 -17.76
C GLY A 230 -15.99 -35.05 -17.60
N THR A 231 -16.15 -34.35 -18.72
CA THR A 231 -16.39 -32.89 -18.73
C THR A 231 -17.72 -32.52 -18.07
N ALA A 232 -18.79 -33.29 -18.30
CA ALA A 232 -20.11 -33.05 -17.71
C ALA A 232 -20.08 -33.20 -16.18
N TYR A 233 -19.45 -34.27 -15.68
CA TYR A 233 -19.26 -34.48 -14.25
C TYR A 233 -18.42 -33.37 -13.59
N ARG A 234 -17.37 -32.89 -14.25
CA ARG A 234 -16.64 -31.70 -13.79
C ARG A 234 -17.55 -30.48 -13.72
N ASN A 235 -18.36 -30.23 -14.75
CA ASN A 235 -19.24 -29.07 -14.83
C ASN A 235 -20.41 -29.09 -13.80
N VAL A 236 -20.71 -30.23 -13.18
CA VAL A 236 -21.62 -30.34 -12.02
C VAL A 236 -20.87 -30.34 -10.68
N GLY A 237 -19.54 -30.23 -10.68
CA GLY A 237 -18.70 -30.21 -9.49
C GLY A 237 -18.37 -31.60 -8.93
N ASN A 238 -18.74 -32.67 -9.63
CA ASN A 238 -18.44 -34.04 -9.21
C ASN A 238 -17.11 -34.53 -9.80
N ASN A 239 -16.02 -34.09 -9.16
CA ASN A 239 -14.65 -34.24 -9.68
C ASN A 239 -14.13 -35.70 -9.61
N LEU A 240 -14.66 -36.54 -8.73
CA LEU A 240 -14.25 -37.94 -8.62
C LEU A 240 -14.76 -38.77 -9.81
N GLU A 241 -16.03 -38.61 -10.15
CA GLU A 241 -16.65 -39.26 -11.30
C GLU A 241 -16.05 -38.70 -12.60
N ALA A 242 -15.81 -37.39 -12.67
CA ALA A 242 -15.09 -36.77 -13.78
C ALA A 242 -13.73 -37.44 -14.01
N LEU A 243 -12.96 -37.63 -12.93
CA LEU A 243 -11.66 -38.29 -12.96
C LEU A 243 -11.77 -39.73 -13.47
N GLU A 244 -12.78 -40.48 -13.03
CA GLU A 244 -13.00 -41.86 -13.43
C GLU A 244 -13.27 -41.99 -14.94
N TYR A 245 -14.21 -41.20 -15.46
CA TYR A 245 -14.59 -41.22 -16.87
C TYR A 245 -13.47 -40.73 -17.79
N LEU A 246 -12.75 -39.67 -17.39
CA LEU A 246 -11.57 -39.20 -18.13
C LEU A 246 -10.43 -40.22 -18.14
N LYS A 247 -10.20 -40.97 -17.04
CA LYS A 247 -9.23 -42.08 -17.01
C LYS A 247 -9.65 -43.24 -17.92
N LYS A 248 -10.94 -43.58 -17.98
CA LYS A 248 -11.48 -44.58 -18.92
C LYS A 248 -11.28 -44.14 -20.37
N ALA A 249 -11.53 -42.87 -20.69
CA ALA A 249 -11.28 -42.30 -22.01
C ALA A 249 -9.78 -42.35 -22.36
N LEU A 250 -8.89 -41.95 -21.43
CA LEU A 250 -7.44 -41.95 -21.64
C LEU A 250 -6.91 -43.37 -21.93
N LYS A 251 -7.43 -44.41 -21.25
CA LYS A 251 -7.09 -45.81 -21.53
C LYS A 251 -7.41 -46.20 -22.97
N LEU A 252 -8.57 -45.77 -23.51
CA LEU A 252 -8.93 -46.04 -24.90
C LEU A 252 -7.97 -45.33 -25.87
N VAL A 253 -7.68 -44.05 -25.65
CA VAL A 253 -6.78 -43.30 -26.55
C VAL A 253 -5.36 -43.87 -26.58
N ASN A 254 -4.89 -44.48 -25.49
CA ASN A 254 -3.58 -45.13 -25.47
C ASN A 254 -3.49 -46.41 -26.31
N LEU A 255 -4.61 -46.95 -26.82
CA LEU A 255 -4.64 -48.12 -27.69
C LEU A 255 -4.45 -47.78 -29.18
N ASP A 256 -4.53 -46.50 -29.56
CA ASP A 256 -4.40 -46.03 -30.95
C ASP A 256 -3.56 -44.74 -31.01
N GLU A 257 -2.33 -44.85 -31.50
CA GLU A 257 -1.40 -43.72 -31.62
C GLU A 257 -1.90 -42.61 -32.57
N SER A 258 -2.85 -42.90 -33.47
CA SER A 258 -3.43 -41.89 -34.38
C SER A 258 -4.35 -40.90 -33.67
N LEU A 259 -4.74 -41.17 -32.42
CA LEU A 259 -5.61 -40.32 -31.59
C LEU A 259 -4.84 -39.33 -30.72
N ILE A 260 -3.69 -38.86 -31.19
CA ILE A 260 -2.78 -37.97 -30.47
C ILE A 260 -3.44 -36.63 -30.07
N GLN A 261 -4.34 -36.09 -30.88
CA GLN A 261 -5.09 -34.85 -30.60
C GLN A 261 -6.08 -35.02 -29.43
N PRO A 262 -7.03 -36.00 -29.45
CA PRO A 262 -7.86 -36.32 -28.28
C PRO A 262 -7.07 -36.66 -27.02
N LYS A 263 -5.89 -37.29 -27.16
CA LYS A 263 -5.02 -37.61 -26.02
C LYS A 263 -4.60 -36.36 -25.27
N ALA A 264 -4.17 -35.33 -26.00
CA ALA A 264 -3.71 -34.09 -25.42
C ALA A 264 -4.85 -33.35 -24.70
N ALA A 265 -6.05 -33.32 -25.30
CA ALA A 265 -7.24 -32.73 -24.68
C ALA A 265 -7.63 -33.45 -23.39
N LEU A 266 -7.66 -34.80 -23.38
CA LEU A 266 -7.97 -35.57 -22.18
C LEU A 266 -6.94 -35.39 -21.07
N LEU A 267 -5.65 -35.34 -21.40
CA LEU A 267 -4.59 -35.08 -20.42
C LEU A 267 -4.69 -33.68 -19.83
N HIS A 268 -5.04 -32.68 -20.64
CA HIS A 268 -5.33 -31.33 -20.17
C HIS A 268 -6.53 -31.32 -19.20
N GLU A 269 -7.63 -31.97 -19.57
CA GLU A 269 -8.83 -32.02 -18.74
C GLU A 269 -8.64 -32.81 -17.44
N LEU A 270 -7.87 -33.88 -17.49
CA LEU A 270 -7.40 -34.59 -16.28
C LEU A 270 -6.57 -33.67 -15.39
N GLY A 271 -5.69 -32.85 -15.99
CA GLY A 271 -4.91 -31.85 -15.29
C GLY A 271 -5.79 -30.90 -14.47
N ILE A 272 -6.84 -30.34 -15.10
CA ILE A 272 -7.81 -29.45 -14.43
C ILE A 272 -8.52 -30.18 -13.28
N VAL A 273 -9.01 -31.41 -13.50
CA VAL A 273 -9.67 -32.19 -12.45
C VAL A 273 -8.72 -32.49 -11.28
N TYR A 274 -7.45 -32.82 -11.56
CA TYR A 274 -6.46 -33.01 -10.51
C TYR A 274 -6.19 -31.74 -9.70
N VAL A 275 -6.19 -30.56 -10.32
CA VAL A 275 -6.11 -29.28 -9.57
C VAL A 275 -7.29 -29.15 -8.60
N THR A 276 -8.51 -29.42 -9.06
CA THR A 276 -9.72 -29.32 -8.20
C THR A 276 -9.75 -30.36 -7.07
N LEU A 277 -9.02 -31.45 -7.20
CA LEU A 277 -8.85 -32.49 -6.17
C LEU A 277 -7.59 -32.27 -5.30
N GLU A 278 -6.93 -31.11 -5.44
CA GLU A 278 -5.69 -30.74 -4.75
C GLU A 278 -4.50 -31.70 -5.02
N GLN A 279 -4.55 -32.46 -6.11
CA GLN A 279 -3.50 -33.38 -6.54
C GLN A 279 -2.53 -32.68 -7.50
N PHE A 280 -1.83 -31.66 -7.01
CA PHE A 280 -1.05 -30.74 -7.85
C PHE A 280 0.06 -31.43 -8.68
N ASP A 281 0.73 -32.45 -8.13
CA ASP A 281 1.77 -33.19 -8.87
C ASP A 281 1.21 -33.98 -10.04
N ALA A 282 0.06 -34.62 -9.85
CA ALA A 282 -0.64 -35.35 -10.91
C ALA A 282 -1.18 -34.38 -11.98
N ALA A 283 -1.65 -33.20 -11.57
CA ALA A 283 -2.06 -32.14 -12.48
C ALA A 283 -0.90 -31.67 -13.36
N ILE A 284 0.23 -31.31 -12.75
CA ILE A 284 1.43 -30.82 -13.45
C ILE A 284 1.96 -31.89 -14.41
N ALA A 285 2.00 -33.16 -14.01
CA ALA A 285 2.41 -34.26 -14.87
C ALA A 285 1.48 -34.44 -16.08
N SER A 286 0.15 -34.33 -15.86
CA SER A 286 -0.85 -34.44 -16.94
C SER A 286 -0.74 -33.27 -17.92
N PHE A 287 -0.59 -32.04 -17.42
CA PHE A 287 -0.35 -30.87 -18.26
C PHE A 287 0.99 -30.95 -19.01
N GLN A 288 2.04 -31.47 -18.40
CA GLN A 288 3.34 -31.65 -19.07
C GLN A 288 3.22 -32.61 -20.26
N GLN A 289 2.54 -33.75 -20.08
CA GLN A 289 2.32 -34.69 -21.19
C GLN A 289 1.42 -34.08 -22.28
N ALA A 290 0.37 -33.34 -21.91
CA ALA A 290 -0.47 -32.63 -22.86
C ALA A 290 0.33 -31.60 -23.67
N LEU A 291 1.20 -30.83 -23.01
CA LEU A 291 2.03 -29.79 -23.63
C LEU A 291 3.01 -30.37 -24.65
N GLU A 292 3.71 -31.45 -24.31
CA GLU A 292 4.65 -32.12 -25.22
C GLU A 292 3.96 -32.64 -26.49
N ILE A 293 2.72 -33.11 -26.34
CA ILE A 293 1.92 -33.54 -27.49
C ILE A 293 1.49 -32.33 -28.33
N ARG A 294 0.98 -31.28 -27.70
CA ARG A 294 0.53 -30.04 -28.38
C ARG A 294 1.68 -29.33 -29.11
N GLN A 295 2.91 -29.42 -28.60
CA GLN A 295 4.12 -28.97 -29.29
C GLN A 295 4.43 -29.82 -30.54
N ARG A 296 4.39 -31.15 -30.44
CA ARG A 296 4.65 -32.05 -31.58
C ARG A 296 3.66 -31.86 -32.74
N ILE A 297 2.41 -31.54 -32.43
CA ILE A 297 1.34 -31.34 -33.41
C ILE A 297 1.16 -29.87 -33.83
N ASN A 298 2.02 -28.96 -33.35
CA ASN A 298 1.97 -27.52 -33.59
C ASN A 298 0.61 -26.86 -33.26
N ASP A 299 -0.04 -27.31 -32.18
CA ASP A 299 -1.27 -26.71 -31.66
C ASP A 299 -0.94 -25.54 -30.71
N SER A 300 -0.71 -24.35 -31.27
CA SER A 300 -0.31 -23.17 -30.49
C SER A 300 -1.40 -22.71 -29.51
N GLN A 301 -2.67 -22.80 -29.88
CA GLN A 301 -3.80 -22.45 -28.99
C GLN A 301 -3.79 -23.35 -27.76
N GLY A 302 -3.75 -24.67 -27.98
CA GLY A 302 -3.70 -25.60 -26.86
C GLY A 302 -2.38 -25.49 -26.06
N GLN A 303 -1.26 -25.10 -26.67
CA GLN A 303 -0.03 -24.86 -25.92
C GLN A 303 -0.23 -23.73 -24.90
N ALA A 304 -0.79 -22.60 -25.33
CA ALA A 304 -1.09 -21.46 -24.45
C ALA A 304 -2.04 -21.88 -23.32
N ASP A 305 -3.16 -22.54 -23.64
CA ASP A 305 -4.14 -22.99 -22.65
C ASP A 305 -3.54 -23.95 -21.61
N THR A 306 -2.73 -24.91 -22.06
CA THR A 306 -2.08 -25.87 -21.16
C THR A 306 -1.04 -25.18 -20.27
N LEU A 307 -0.26 -24.24 -20.81
CA LEU A 307 0.72 -23.48 -20.05
C LEU A 307 0.02 -22.63 -18.97
N HIS A 308 -1.09 -21.98 -19.31
CA HIS A 308 -1.91 -21.20 -18.37
C HIS A 308 -2.40 -22.05 -17.19
N HIS A 309 -3.05 -23.19 -17.45
CA HIS A 309 -3.59 -24.04 -16.38
C HIS A 309 -2.49 -24.75 -15.59
N LYS A 310 -1.37 -25.09 -16.23
CA LYS A 310 -0.18 -25.60 -15.54
C LYS A 310 0.43 -24.54 -14.63
N ALA A 311 0.46 -23.28 -15.05
CA ALA A 311 0.90 -22.16 -14.22
C ALA A 311 0.00 -22.02 -12.98
N GLN A 312 -1.32 -22.06 -13.14
CA GLN A 312 -2.27 -22.08 -12.02
C GLN A 312 -2.01 -23.25 -11.06
N ALA A 313 -1.75 -24.46 -11.56
CA ALA A 313 -1.39 -25.60 -10.71
C ALA A 313 -0.12 -25.34 -9.88
N TYR A 314 0.88 -24.65 -10.45
CA TYR A 314 2.06 -24.22 -9.71
C TYR A 314 1.77 -23.11 -8.70
N VAL A 315 0.83 -22.20 -8.96
CA VAL A 315 0.36 -21.21 -7.97
C VAL A 315 -0.22 -21.94 -6.76
N TYR A 316 -1.16 -22.88 -6.97
CA TYR A 316 -1.76 -23.64 -5.86
C TYR A 316 -0.75 -24.50 -5.09
N LYS A 317 0.32 -24.95 -5.76
CA LYS A 317 1.45 -25.64 -5.13
C LYS A 317 2.42 -24.71 -4.39
N GLY A 318 2.31 -23.39 -4.54
CA GLY A 318 3.20 -22.39 -3.94
C GLY A 318 4.51 -22.13 -4.70
N ALA A 319 4.68 -22.67 -5.91
CA ALA A 319 5.89 -22.48 -6.73
C ALA A 319 5.74 -21.26 -7.67
N LEU A 320 5.70 -20.06 -7.08
CA LEU A 320 5.27 -18.84 -7.76
C LEU A 320 6.18 -18.41 -8.92
N GLU A 321 7.50 -18.55 -8.80
CA GLU A 321 8.45 -18.22 -9.89
C GLU A 321 8.19 -19.07 -11.14
N LYS A 322 7.97 -20.37 -10.94
CA LYS A 322 7.65 -21.29 -12.04
C LYS A 322 6.30 -20.96 -12.66
N ALA A 323 5.31 -20.60 -11.84
CA ALA A 323 4.00 -20.17 -12.34
C ALA A 323 4.15 -18.91 -13.21
N MET A 324 4.89 -17.90 -12.75
CA MET A 324 5.11 -16.66 -13.50
C MET A 324 5.79 -16.91 -14.84
N PHE A 325 6.83 -17.75 -14.86
CA PHE A 325 7.52 -18.13 -16.10
C PHE A 325 6.60 -18.83 -17.11
N LEU A 326 5.65 -19.65 -16.63
CA LEU A 326 4.69 -20.33 -17.49
C LEU A 326 3.56 -19.41 -17.95
N PHE A 327 3.08 -18.51 -17.10
CA PHE A 327 2.13 -17.48 -17.52
C PHE A 327 2.73 -16.57 -18.58
N GLN A 328 4.00 -16.17 -18.44
CA GLN A 328 4.67 -15.34 -19.45
C GLN A 328 4.77 -16.06 -20.81
N GLN A 329 5.06 -17.37 -20.83
CA GLN A 329 5.05 -18.15 -22.07
C GLN A 329 3.64 -18.27 -22.67
N ALA A 330 2.62 -18.53 -21.84
CA ALA A 330 1.23 -18.59 -22.30
C ALA A 330 0.81 -17.25 -22.93
N LEU A 331 1.15 -16.13 -22.27
CA LEU A 331 0.86 -14.79 -22.76
C LEU A 331 1.51 -14.50 -24.11
N THR A 332 2.80 -14.81 -24.28
CA THR A 332 3.51 -14.64 -25.55
C THR A 332 2.82 -15.40 -26.68
N ILE A 333 2.48 -16.67 -26.46
CA ILE A 333 1.81 -17.49 -27.47
C ILE A 333 0.41 -16.93 -27.79
N SER A 334 -0.38 -16.57 -26.77
CA SER A 334 -1.71 -15.96 -26.96
C SER A 334 -1.64 -14.67 -27.77
N GLN A 335 -0.63 -13.82 -27.55
CA GLN A 335 -0.42 -12.60 -28.34
C GLN A 335 -0.01 -12.89 -29.79
N GLU A 336 0.88 -13.85 -30.02
CA GLU A 336 1.30 -14.28 -31.36
C GLU A 336 0.12 -14.80 -32.20
N ILE A 337 -0.75 -15.60 -31.59
CA ILE A 337 -1.94 -16.16 -32.26
C ILE A 337 -3.15 -15.21 -32.22
N LYS A 338 -3.03 -14.05 -31.58
CA LYS A 338 -4.10 -13.05 -31.38
C LYS A 338 -5.33 -13.61 -30.64
N ASP A 339 -5.09 -14.51 -29.69
CA ASP A 339 -6.11 -15.00 -28.77
C ASP A 339 -6.32 -13.99 -27.63
N ILE A 340 -7.28 -13.11 -27.84
CA ILE A 340 -7.67 -12.05 -26.91
C ILE A 340 -8.16 -12.62 -25.57
N GLN A 341 -8.82 -13.79 -25.58
CA GLN A 341 -9.37 -14.39 -24.35
C GLN A 341 -8.27 -15.03 -23.51
N GLY A 342 -7.36 -15.79 -24.12
CA GLY A 342 -6.20 -16.36 -23.45
C GLY A 342 -5.21 -15.31 -22.95
N GLU A 343 -5.02 -14.23 -23.73
CA GLU A 343 -4.25 -13.05 -23.29
C GLU A 343 -4.87 -12.44 -22.03
N ALA A 344 -6.17 -12.12 -22.06
CA ALA A 344 -6.86 -11.49 -20.95
C ALA A 344 -6.89 -12.36 -19.67
N ALA A 345 -7.18 -13.66 -19.81
CA ALA A 345 -7.17 -14.59 -18.68
C ALA A 345 -5.78 -14.67 -18.03
N THR A 346 -4.72 -14.69 -18.86
CA THR A 346 -3.35 -14.77 -18.39
C THR A 346 -2.89 -13.48 -17.70
N LEU A 347 -3.16 -12.32 -18.30
CA LEU A 347 -2.89 -11.01 -17.70
C LEU A 347 -3.59 -10.84 -16.33
N HIS A 348 -4.85 -11.27 -16.22
CA HIS A 348 -5.60 -11.21 -14.97
C HIS A 348 -4.95 -12.03 -13.85
N ASN A 349 -4.55 -13.28 -14.14
CA ASN A 349 -3.92 -14.15 -13.14
C ASN A 349 -2.50 -13.69 -12.78
N MET A 350 -1.75 -13.15 -13.75
CA MET A 350 -0.46 -12.50 -13.48
C MET A 350 -0.65 -11.28 -12.57
N ALA A 351 -1.61 -10.40 -12.86
CA ALA A 351 -1.90 -9.22 -12.05
C ALA A 351 -2.26 -9.58 -10.60
N LYS A 352 -3.14 -10.58 -10.40
CA LYS A 352 -3.47 -11.09 -9.06
C LYS A 352 -2.26 -11.67 -8.34
N LEU A 353 -1.40 -12.40 -9.05
CA LEU A 353 -0.19 -12.97 -8.47
C LEU A 353 0.80 -11.88 -8.06
N TYR A 354 1.00 -10.85 -8.90
CA TYR A 354 1.82 -9.68 -8.56
C TYR A 354 1.26 -8.92 -7.35
N ALA A 355 -0.06 -8.68 -7.30
CA ALA A 355 -0.71 -8.03 -6.17
C ALA A 355 -0.52 -8.85 -4.87
N SER A 356 -0.63 -10.18 -4.93
CA SER A 356 -0.39 -11.05 -3.76
C SER A 356 1.06 -11.07 -3.27
N GLN A 357 2.00 -10.58 -4.09
CA GLN A 357 3.42 -10.40 -3.76
C GLN A 357 3.74 -8.94 -3.41
N SER A 358 2.72 -8.10 -3.21
CA SER A 358 2.84 -6.66 -2.97
C SER A 358 3.54 -5.88 -4.10
N GLN A 359 3.63 -6.46 -5.31
CA GLN A 359 4.17 -5.82 -6.51
C GLN A 359 3.06 -5.05 -7.23
N TYR A 360 2.53 -4.02 -6.57
CA TYR A 360 1.34 -3.31 -7.03
C TYR A 360 1.53 -2.55 -8.34
N GLU A 361 2.71 -1.98 -8.63
CA GLU A 361 2.99 -1.32 -9.92
C GLU A 361 2.81 -2.27 -11.10
N THR A 362 3.39 -3.46 -11.00
CA THR A 362 3.28 -4.48 -12.05
C THR A 362 1.85 -5.00 -12.14
N ALA A 363 1.16 -5.17 -11.00
CA ALA A 363 -0.24 -5.56 -10.99
C ALA A 363 -1.14 -4.53 -11.69
N ILE A 364 -0.99 -3.24 -11.34
CA ILE A 364 -1.69 -2.10 -11.93
C ILE A 364 -1.46 -2.07 -13.45
N ALA A 365 -0.20 -2.14 -13.90
CA ALA A 365 0.11 -2.14 -15.34
C ALA A 365 -0.54 -3.31 -16.10
N ASN A 366 -0.68 -4.49 -15.47
CA ASN A 366 -1.38 -5.62 -16.08
C ASN A 366 -2.91 -5.42 -16.08
N TYR A 367 -3.49 -4.86 -15.02
CA TYR A 367 -4.91 -4.49 -15.00
C TYR A 367 -5.24 -3.40 -16.03
N GLU A 368 -4.40 -2.39 -16.20
CA GLU A 368 -4.57 -1.35 -17.23
C GLU A 368 -4.56 -1.94 -18.65
N LYS A 369 -3.65 -2.89 -18.94
CA LYS A 369 -3.67 -3.65 -20.20
C LYS A 369 -4.97 -4.44 -20.35
N LEU A 370 -5.45 -5.06 -19.27
CA LEU A 370 -6.70 -5.81 -19.27
C LEU A 370 -7.91 -4.91 -19.57
N LEU A 371 -7.91 -3.66 -19.10
CA LEU A 371 -8.95 -2.66 -19.41
C LEU A 371 -8.95 -2.18 -20.87
N GLN A 372 -7.84 -2.35 -21.60
CA GLN A 372 -7.81 -2.12 -23.05
C GLN A 372 -8.53 -3.23 -23.82
N ILE A 373 -8.60 -4.44 -23.25
CA ILE A 373 -9.28 -5.61 -23.82
C ILE A 373 -10.74 -5.64 -23.39
N TYR A 374 -10.99 -5.58 -22.08
CA TYR A 374 -12.32 -5.56 -21.50
C TYR A 374 -12.80 -4.12 -21.40
N THR A 375 -13.70 -3.72 -22.29
CA THR A 375 -14.37 -2.42 -22.19
C THR A 375 -15.74 -2.60 -21.51
N ARG A 376 -16.24 -1.54 -20.86
CA ARG A 376 -17.58 -1.55 -20.24
C ARG A 376 -18.70 -1.93 -21.23
N GLN A 377 -18.54 -1.64 -22.52
CA GLN A 377 -19.57 -1.87 -23.54
C GLN A 377 -19.56 -3.31 -24.05
N THR A 378 -18.38 -3.90 -24.18
CA THR A 378 -18.19 -5.23 -24.78
C THR A 378 -18.14 -6.34 -23.73
N PHE A 379 -17.58 -6.06 -22.54
CA PHE A 379 -17.40 -7.02 -21.45
C PHE A 379 -17.67 -6.36 -20.09
N PRO A 380 -18.92 -5.93 -19.80
CA PRO A 380 -19.25 -5.13 -18.62
C PRO A 380 -18.82 -5.80 -17.29
N GLU A 381 -19.06 -7.10 -17.13
CA GLU A 381 -18.71 -7.85 -15.91
C GLU A 381 -17.19 -7.97 -15.73
N ASN A 382 -16.46 -8.41 -16.77
CA ASN A 382 -15.00 -8.53 -16.69
C ASN A 382 -14.32 -7.17 -16.51
N TRP A 383 -14.86 -6.11 -17.12
CA TRP A 383 -14.41 -4.74 -16.90
C TRP A 383 -14.61 -4.34 -15.43
N ALA A 384 -15.80 -4.53 -14.87
CA ALA A 384 -16.09 -4.20 -13.47
C ALA A 384 -15.22 -4.98 -12.48
N MET A 385 -14.94 -6.26 -12.75
CA MET A 385 -14.01 -7.08 -11.97
C MET A 385 -12.59 -6.51 -12.02
N THR A 386 -12.14 -6.13 -13.22
CA THR A 386 -10.80 -5.57 -13.42
C THR A 386 -10.64 -4.24 -12.70
N VAL A 387 -11.62 -3.34 -12.85
CA VAL A 387 -11.63 -2.05 -12.17
C VAL A 387 -11.71 -2.21 -10.65
N ASN A 388 -12.52 -3.14 -10.13
CA ASN A 388 -12.55 -3.43 -8.69
C ASN A 388 -11.19 -3.94 -8.17
N ASN A 389 -10.52 -4.81 -8.91
CA ASN A 389 -9.20 -5.30 -8.50
C ASN A 389 -8.10 -4.25 -8.64
N LEU A 390 -8.25 -3.35 -9.62
CA LEU A 390 -7.42 -2.17 -9.75
C LEU A 390 -7.60 -1.24 -8.55
N ALA A 391 -8.84 -1.03 -8.09
CA ALA A 391 -9.14 -0.28 -6.87
C ALA A 391 -8.46 -0.87 -5.64
N ILE A 392 -8.50 -2.20 -5.47
CA ILE A 392 -7.78 -2.91 -4.41
C ILE A 392 -6.26 -2.69 -4.53
N ALA A 393 -5.71 -2.80 -5.75
CA ALA A 393 -4.29 -2.58 -5.97
C ALA A 393 -3.86 -1.15 -5.62
N TYR A 394 -4.70 -0.15 -5.92
CA TYR A 394 -4.44 1.24 -5.52
C TYR A 394 -4.58 1.45 -4.01
N SER A 395 -5.57 0.84 -3.33
CA SER A 395 -5.72 1.01 -1.88
C SER A 395 -4.53 0.45 -1.09
N GLU A 396 -3.89 -0.59 -1.60
CA GLU A 396 -2.73 -1.24 -0.99
C GLU A 396 -1.37 -0.72 -1.50
N ARG A 397 -1.38 0.21 -2.46
CA ARG A 397 -0.17 0.71 -3.12
C ARG A 397 0.63 1.62 -2.18
N THR A 398 1.89 1.29 -1.97
CA THR A 398 2.83 2.05 -1.11
C THR A 398 3.64 3.12 -1.85
N LEU A 399 3.58 3.14 -3.19
CA LEU A 399 4.21 4.14 -4.07
C LEU A 399 3.12 5.09 -4.61
N GLY A 400 3.37 6.41 -4.70
CA GLY A 400 2.41 7.36 -5.29
C GLY A 400 2.06 8.55 -4.41
N GLN A 401 0.78 8.96 -4.33
CA GLN A 401 0.28 9.73 -3.18
C GLN A 401 -0.86 9.04 -2.38
N LYS A 402 -0.85 8.77 -1.05
CA LYS A 402 -1.72 7.72 -0.43
C LYS A 402 -3.13 8.25 -0.40
N ALA A 403 -3.21 9.55 -0.13
CA ALA A 403 -4.36 10.37 -0.40
C ALA A 403 -4.88 10.16 -1.84
N GLU A 404 -4.04 10.35 -2.87
CA GLU A 404 -4.41 10.16 -4.27
C GLU A 404 -4.77 8.71 -4.62
N ASN A 405 -4.02 7.72 -4.14
CA ASN A 405 -4.22 6.28 -4.31
C ASN A 405 -5.56 5.86 -3.71
N LEU A 406 -5.94 6.37 -2.54
CA LEU A 406 -7.25 6.18 -1.94
C LEU A 406 -8.35 6.87 -2.76
N GLU A 407 -8.12 8.07 -3.31
CA GLU A 407 -9.09 8.69 -4.23
C GLU A 407 -9.26 7.87 -5.53
N TYR A 408 -8.17 7.36 -6.11
CA TYR A 408 -8.22 6.44 -7.26
C TYR A 408 -8.99 5.17 -6.91
N ALA A 409 -8.71 4.56 -5.75
CA ALA A 409 -9.41 3.37 -5.28
C ALA A 409 -10.91 3.65 -5.12
N ILE A 410 -11.28 4.76 -4.48
CA ILE A 410 -12.67 5.18 -4.31
C ILE A 410 -13.35 5.37 -5.66
N ASP A 411 -12.72 6.08 -6.61
CA ASP A 411 -13.27 6.29 -7.94
C ASP A 411 -13.48 4.97 -8.69
N TYR A 412 -12.48 4.08 -8.67
CA TYR A 412 -12.60 2.77 -9.31
C TYR A 412 -13.65 1.87 -8.64
N TYR A 413 -13.78 1.89 -7.31
CA TYR A 413 -14.89 1.19 -6.64
C TYR A 413 -16.25 1.73 -7.10
N HIS A 414 -16.41 3.06 -7.18
CA HIS A 414 -17.63 3.66 -7.73
C HIS A 414 -17.89 3.24 -9.17
N GLN A 415 -16.86 3.19 -10.02
CA GLN A 415 -16.96 2.70 -11.40
C GLN A 415 -17.42 1.24 -11.46
N ALA A 416 -16.86 0.35 -10.64
CA ALA A 416 -17.29 -1.04 -10.56
C ALA A 416 -18.76 -1.18 -10.11
N LEU A 417 -19.20 -0.35 -9.15
CA LEU A 417 -20.60 -0.29 -8.68
C LEU A 417 -21.59 0.22 -9.73
N GLN A 418 -21.14 0.80 -10.86
CA GLN A 418 -22.02 1.13 -11.98
C GLN A 418 -22.46 -0.10 -12.79
N VAL A 419 -21.79 -1.24 -12.60
CA VAL A 419 -22.13 -2.53 -13.22
C VAL A 419 -22.59 -3.51 -12.15
N TYR A 420 -21.83 -3.64 -11.07
CA TYR A 420 -22.23 -4.44 -9.92
C TYR A 420 -23.36 -3.75 -9.19
N THR A 421 -24.58 -4.24 -9.40
CA THR A 421 -25.77 -3.85 -8.65
C THR A 421 -26.18 -4.98 -7.72
N ARG A 422 -26.87 -4.65 -6.63
CA ARG A 422 -27.33 -5.66 -5.65
C ARG A 422 -28.21 -6.73 -6.30
N GLU A 423 -29.02 -6.36 -7.29
CA GLU A 423 -29.98 -7.26 -7.94
C GLU A 423 -29.32 -8.18 -8.97
N ALA A 424 -28.39 -7.66 -9.78
CA ALA A 424 -27.74 -8.45 -10.83
C ALA A 424 -26.50 -9.20 -10.34
N PHE A 425 -25.74 -8.60 -9.40
CA PHE A 425 -24.46 -9.11 -8.89
C PHE A 425 -24.35 -8.92 -7.36
N PRO A 426 -25.22 -9.56 -6.56
CA PRO A 426 -25.31 -9.31 -5.12
C PRO A 426 -23.97 -9.49 -4.38
N GLN A 427 -23.23 -10.56 -4.69
CA GLN A 427 -21.96 -10.86 -4.02
C GLN A 427 -20.84 -9.90 -4.44
N PRO A 428 -20.52 -9.70 -5.74
CA PRO A 428 -19.55 -8.69 -6.15
C PRO A 428 -19.88 -7.29 -5.63
N TRP A 429 -21.16 -6.89 -5.67
CA TRP A 429 -21.61 -5.61 -5.13
C TRP A 429 -21.29 -5.46 -3.65
N ALA A 430 -21.59 -6.46 -2.81
CA ALA A 430 -21.33 -6.40 -1.39
C ALA A 430 -19.83 -6.40 -1.04
N ILE A 431 -19.01 -7.14 -1.79
CA ILE A 431 -17.55 -7.11 -1.66
C ILE A 431 -17.02 -5.71 -2.01
N THR A 432 -17.46 -5.13 -3.12
CA THR A 432 -17.06 -3.78 -3.54
C THR A 432 -17.50 -2.73 -2.52
N GLN A 433 -18.71 -2.83 -1.96
CA GLN A 433 -19.18 -1.95 -0.88
C GLN A 433 -18.32 -2.07 0.37
N ASN A 434 -17.97 -3.29 0.80
CA ASN A 434 -17.09 -3.49 1.95
C ASN A 434 -15.71 -2.84 1.73
N ASN A 435 -15.13 -3.01 0.55
CA ASN A 435 -13.81 -2.46 0.24
C ASN A 435 -13.84 -0.93 0.08
N LEU A 436 -14.92 -0.39 -0.50
CA LEU A 436 -15.17 1.05 -0.53
C LEU A 436 -15.31 1.62 0.89
N GLY A 437 -15.95 0.88 1.80
CA GLY A 437 -16.02 1.23 3.21
C GLY A 437 -14.64 1.33 3.87
N ASN A 438 -13.75 0.37 3.59
CA ASN A 438 -12.36 0.42 4.05
C ASN A 438 -11.65 1.68 3.52
N ALA A 439 -11.75 1.93 2.21
CA ALA A 439 -11.13 3.08 1.58
C ALA A 439 -11.63 4.42 2.18
N TYR A 440 -12.93 4.54 2.48
CA TYR A 440 -13.46 5.71 3.19
C TYR A 440 -12.98 5.82 4.64
N SER A 441 -12.84 4.70 5.35
CA SER A 441 -12.34 4.68 6.73
C SER A 441 -10.87 5.15 6.82
N GLU A 442 -10.09 4.89 5.78
CA GLU A 442 -8.67 5.26 5.67
C GLU A 442 -8.43 6.57 4.91
N ARG A 443 -9.49 7.13 4.30
CA ARG A 443 -9.41 8.35 3.50
C ARG A 443 -8.84 9.53 4.29
N ILE A 444 -7.78 10.09 3.74
CA ILE A 444 -7.00 11.20 4.31
C ILE A 444 -7.65 12.55 3.97
N LEU A 445 -8.09 12.72 2.73
CA LEU A 445 -8.66 13.97 2.25
C LEU A 445 -10.12 14.15 2.68
N GLY A 446 -10.52 15.41 2.85
CA GLY A 446 -11.88 15.80 3.24
C GLY A 446 -12.13 15.78 4.74
N ASP A 447 -13.40 15.92 5.12
CA ASP A 447 -13.80 15.92 6.54
C ASP A 447 -13.78 14.48 7.09
N ARG A 448 -12.96 14.25 8.14
CA ARG A 448 -12.78 12.93 8.77
C ARG A 448 -14.10 12.34 9.29
N SER A 449 -14.97 13.20 9.82
CA SER A 449 -16.28 12.78 10.30
C SER A 449 -17.17 12.32 9.16
N ALA A 450 -17.20 13.05 8.05
CA ALA A 450 -17.97 12.68 6.87
C ALA A 450 -17.46 11.37 6.25
N ASN A 451 -16.14 11.19 6.17
CA ASN A 451 -15.51 9.97 5.66
C ASN A 451 -15.93 8.73 6.47
N LEU A 452 -15.93 8.82 7.80
CA LEU A 452 -16.36 7.71 8.67
C LEU A 452 -17.84 7.36 8.50
N GLU A 453 -18.72 8.34 8.31
CA GLU A 453 -20.14 8.04 8.02
C GLU A 453 -20.32 7.36 6.66
N GLN A 454 -19.53 7.72 5.64
CA GLN A 454 -19.54 7.01 4.36
C GLN A 454 -19.04 5.57 4.51
N ALA A 455 -18.00 5.35 5.30
CA ALA A 455 -17.51 4.00 5.61
C ALA A 455 -18.61 3.15 6.27
N ILE A 456 -19.24 3.68 7.33
CA ILE A 456 -20.36 3.04 8.03
C ILE A 456 -21.50 2.71 7.06
N HIS A 457 -21.86 3.65 6.19
CA HIS A 457 -22.89 3.45 5.18
C HIS A 457 -22.55 2.28 4.25
N CYS A 458 -21.33 2.24 3.71
CA CYS A 458 -20.89 1.19 2.79
C CYS A 458 -20.87 -0.19 3.47
N TYR A 459 -20.40 -0.30 4.71
CA TYR A 459 -20.47 -1.56 5.47
C TYR A 459 -21.91 -2.02 5.71
N GLN A 460 -22.81 -1.09 6.06
CA GLN A 460 -24.24 -1.40 6.20
C GLN A 460 -24.86 -1.86 4.88
N GLN A 461 -24.44 -1.33 3.73
CA GLN A 461 -24.85 -1.83 2.42
C GLN A 461 -24.36 -3.26 2.18
N ALA A 462 -23.09 -3.54 2.44
CA ALA A 462 -22.52 -4.88 2.29
C ALA A 462 -23.24 -5.93 3.16
N LEU A 463 -23.61 -5.58 4.40
CA LEU A 463 -24.35 -6.45 5.33
C LEU A 463 -25.78 -6.81 4.88
N GLN A 464 -26.33 -6.16 3.85
CA GLN A 464 -27.61 -6.61 3.25
C GLN A 464 -27.48 -7.92 2.49
N VAL A 465 -26.27 -8.26 2.03
CA VAL A 465 -25.97 -9.52 1.31
C VAL A 465 -25.09 -10.42 2.15
N HIS A 466 -24.04 -9.87 2.78
CA HIS A 466 -23.22 -10.60 3.73
C HIS A 466 -24.06 -10.91 4.96
N THR A 467 -24.55 -12.14 5.06
CA THR A 467 -25.30 -12.63 6.22
C THR A 467 -24.56 -13.83 6.82
N ARG A 468 -24.77 -14.08 8.11
CA ARG A 468 -24.14 -15.18 8.83
C ARG A 468 -24.37 -16.54 8.16
N ASP A 469 -25.56 -16.76 7.59
CA ASP A 469 -25.95 -18.07 7.06
C ASP A 469 -25.47 -18.31 5.62
N ILE A 470 -25.35 -17.25 4.81
CA ILE A 470 -24.94 -17.36 3.40
C ILE A 470 -23.43 -17.13 3.24
N PHE A 471 -22.89 -16.12 3.92
CA PHE A 471 -21.49 -15.68 3.80
C PHE A 471 -20.86 -15.41 5.18
N PRO A 472 -20.72 -16.43 6.06
CA PRO A 472 -20.29 -16.24 7.45
C PRO A 472 -18.97 -15.49 7.60
N LYS A 473 -17.96 -15.82 6.77
CA LYS A 473 -16.66 -15.14 6.81
C LYS A 473 -16.78 -13.67 6.39
N ALA A 474 -17.44 -13.39 5.26
CA ALA A 474 -17.56 -12.01 4.76
C ALA A 474 -18.41 -11.15 5.71
N TRP A 475 -19.45 -11.73 6.31
CA TRP A 475 -20.25 -11.09 7.35
C TRP A 475 -19.42 -10.70 8.57
N ALA A 476 -18.61 -11.62 9.09
CA ALA A 476 -17.72 -11.37 10.22
C ALA A 476 -16.64 -10.31 9.89
N THR A 477 -16.06 -10.34 8.68
CA THR A 477 -15.12 -9.29 8.22
C THR A 477 -15.81 -7.93 8.18
N THR A 478 -16.98 -7.82 7.55
CA THR A 478 -17.71 -6.56 7.44
C THR A 478 -18.12 -6.01 8.82
N LEU A 479 -18.54 -6.88 9.74
CA LEU A 479 -18.85 -6.48 11.12
C LEU A 479 -17.62 -6.00 11.89
N ASN A 480 -16.47 -6.66 11.75
CA ASN A 480 -15.23 -6.18 12.37
C ASN A 480 -14.84 -4.78 11.86
N ASN A 481 -15.00 -4.53 10.55
CA ASN A 481 -14.66 -3.24 9.96
C ASN A 481 -15.67 -2.16 10.39
N LEU A 482 -16.96 -2.50 10.44
CA LEU A 482 -18.01 -1.64 10.97
C LEU A 482 -17.79 -1.30 12.46
N GLY A 483 -17.38 -2.28 13.27
CA GLY A 483 -17.05 -2.07 14.68
C GLY A 483 -15.92 -1.06 14.84
N THR A 484 -14.89 -1.15 14.01
CA THR A 484 -13.78 -0.18 14.00
C THR A 484 -14.25 1.21 13.57
N ALA A 485 -15.13 1.29 12.58
CA ALA A 485 -15.70 2.57 12.16
C ALA A 485 -16.55 3.21 13.27
N TYR A 486 -17.37 2.44 14.00
CA TYR A 486 -18.10 2.94 15.17
C TYR A 486 -17.17 3.34 16.31
N GLN A 487 -16.11 2.58 16.57
CA GLN A 487 -15.11 2.92 17.59
C GLN A 487 -14.42 4.25 17.28
N ASN A 488 -14.25 4.62 16.02
CA ASN A 488 -13.61 5.87 15.60
C ASN A 488 -14.60 7.00 15.27
N ARG A 489 -15.91 6.72 15.28
CA ARG A 489 -16.96 7.65 14.88
C ARG A 489 -17.02 8.89 15.78
N LEU A 490 -16.93 10.06 15.15
CA LEU A 490 -16.92 11.38 15.81
C LEU A 490 -18.34 11.94 16.08
N LEU A 491 -19.34 11.53 15.31
CA LEU A 491 -20.74 11.96 15.49
C LEU A 491 -21.51 11.07 16.45
N GLY A 492 -22.52 11.66 17.10
CA GLY A 492 -23.37 10.96 18.06
C GLY A 492 -22.76 10.88 19.46
N LYS A 493 -23.40 10.12 20.35
CA LYS A 493 -22.90 9.94 21.71
C LYS A 493 -21.77 8.91 21.71
N ARG A 494 -20.61 9.27 22.26
CA ARG A 494 -19.43 8.39 22.35
C ARG A 494 -19.74 7.04 22.99
N ALA A 495 -20.56 7.04 24.04
CA ALA A 495 -20.99 5.82 24.74
C ALA A 495 -21.75 4.87 23.81
N ASP A 496 -22.75 5.38 23.09
CA ASP A 496 -23.56 4.58 22.16
C ASP A 496 -22.70 4.00 21.03
N ASN A 497 -21.78 4.80 20.47
CA ASN A 497 -20.87 4.35 19.42
C ASN A 497 -19.97 3.19 19.90
N LEU A 498 -19.48 3.24 21.14
CA LEU A 498 -18.65 2.17 21.71
C LEU A 498 -19.46 0.88 21.96
N GLU A 499 -20.71 0.97 22.41
CA GLU A 499 -21.55 -0.22 22.54
C GLU A 499 -21.85 -0.86 21.17
N GLN A 500 -22.08 -0.06 20.13
CA GLN A 500 -22.24 -0.59 18.76
C GLN A 500 -20.97 -1.29 18.27
N ALA A 501 -19.79 -0.73 18.57
CA ALA A 501 -18.52 -1.37 18.24
C ALA A 501 -18.34 -2.70 18.97
N ILE A 502 -18.59 -2.73 20.28
CA ILE A 502 -18.52 -3.95 21.10
C ILE A 502 -19.46 -5.03 20.56
N ASP A 503 -20.71 -4.68 20.25
CA ASP A 503 -21.68 -5.62 19.68
C ASP A 503 -21.19 -6.20 18.34
N CYS A 504 -20.71 -5.36 17.43
CA CYS A 504 -20.14 -5.80 16.16
C CYS A 504 -18.98 -6.81 16.37
N TYR A 505 -18.05 -6.51 17.28
CA TYR A 505 -16.92 -7.42 17.56
C TYR A 505 -17.35 -8.72 18.23
N GLN A 506 -18.30 -8.68 19.17
CA GLN A 506 -18.85 -9.88 19.80
C GLN A 506 -19.55 -10.79 18.77
N GLN A 507 -20.30 -10.21 17.83
CA GLN A 507 -20.92 -10.94 16.74
C GLN A 507 -19.88 -11.58 15.80
N THR A 508 -18.83 -10.86 15.44
CA THR A 508 -17.69 -11.38 14.65
C THR A 508 -17.05 -12.61 15.32
N LEU A 509 -16.86 -12.58 16.65
CA LEU A 509 -16.27 -13.69 17.41
C LEU A 509 -17.15 -14.94 17.50
N GLN A 510 -18.41 -14.90 17.05
CA GLN A 510 -19.23 -16.11 16.89
C GLN A 510 -18.81 -16.94 15.67
N VAL A 511 -18.15 -16.32 14.68
CA VAL A 511 -17.64 -16.99 13.47
C VAL A 511 -16.13 -17.24 13.56
N TYR A 512 -15.39 -16.26 14.08
CA TYR A 512 -13.95 -16.36 14.29
C TYR A 512 -13.65 -17.04 15.62
N THR A 513 -13.38 -18.35 15.56
CA THR A 513 -13.11 -19.19 16.73
C THR A 513 -11.62 -19.54 16.82
N ARG A 514 -11.23 -20.24 17.88
CA ARG A 514 -9.83 -20.69 18.04
C ARG A 514 -9.41 -21.63 16.90
N ASP A 515 -10.34 -22.45 16.41
CA ASP A 515 -10.07 -23.45 15.38
C ASP A 515 -10.35 -22.92 13.97
N THR A 516 -11.14 -21.85 13.85
CA THR A 516 -11.54 -21.21 12.59
C THR A 516 -11.13 -19.74 12.55
N PHE A 517 -10.21 -19.39 11.65
CA PHE A 517 -9.69 -18.02 11.47
C PHE A 517 -8.99 -17.45 12.73
N PRO A 518 -7.95 -18.11 13.25
CA PRO A 518 -7.29 -17.72 14.50
C PRO A 518 -6.63 -16.33 14.43
N SER A 519 -6.10 -15.95 13.27
CA SER A 519 -5.47 -14.64 13.06
C SER A 519 -6.52 -13.52 13.10
N GLU A 520 -7.61 -13.67 12.32
CA GLU A 520 -8.71 -12.71 12.29
C GLU A 520 -9.39 -12.59 13.67
N ARG A 521 -9.48 -13.71 14.42
CA ARG A 521 -9.94 -13.71 15.80
C ARG A 521 -9.06 -12.85 16.71
N ALA A 522 -7.74 -12.99 16.62
CA ALA A 522 -6.81 -12.25 17.47
C ALA A 522 -6.87 -10.73 17.21
N THR A 523 -6.99 -10.34 15.95
CA THR A 523 -7.24 -8.93 15.57
C THR A 523 -8.56 -8.42 16.13
N THR A 524 -9.63 -9.20 16.02
CA THR A 524 -10.96 -8.82 16.56
C THR A 524 -10.91 -8.68 18.08
N LEU A 525 -10.23 -9.58 18.79
CA LEU A 525 -10.05 -9.52 20.24
C LEU A 525 -9.25 -8.29 20.66
N LYS A 526 -8.17 -7.95 19.95
CA LYS A 526 -7.41 -6.71 20.21
C LYS A 526 -8.33 -5.50 20.10
N ASN A 527 -9.12 -5.41 19.04
CA ASN A 527 -10.04 -4.29 18.82
C ASN A 527 -11.13 -4.24 19.89
N LEU A 528 -11.73 -5.39 20.24
CA LEU A 528 -12.69 -5.51 21.34
C LEU A 528 -12.09 -5.07 22.68
N GLY A 529 -10.85 -5.45 22.96
CA GLY A 529 -10.12 -5.00 24.15
C GLY A 529 -9.98 -3.47 24.19
N THR A 530 -9.70 -2.85 23.04
CA THR A 530 -9.62 -1.38 22.93
C THR A 530 -11.00 -0.72 23.14
N ALA A 531 -12.06 -1.34 22.63
CA ALA A 531 -13.42 -0.86 22.86
C ALA A 531 -13.81 -0.93 24.34
N TYR A 532 -13.51 -2.04 25.03
CA TYR A 532 -13.74 -2.17 26.48
C TYR A 532 -12.90 -1.20 27.30
N GLN A 533 -11.62 -1.03 26.97
CA GLN A 533 -10.73 -0.08 27.64
C GLN A 533 -11.27 1.36 27.58
N ASN A 534 -11.94 1.72 26.48
CA ASN A 534 -12.51 3.06 26.28
C ASN A 534 -14.00 3.15 26.66
N ARG A 535 -14.63 2.05 27.08
CA ARG A 535 -16.07 1.97 27.37
C ARG A 535 -16.45 2.90 28.52
N LEU A 536 -17.48 3.72 28.27
CA LEU A 536 -17.97 4.74 29.21
C LEU A 536 -19.12 4.26 30.10
N LEU A 537 -19.78 3.15 29.75
CA LEU A 537 -20.88 2.56 30.50
C LEU A 537 -20.40 1.38 31.36
N GLY A 538 -21.07 1.13 32.48
CA GLY A 538 -20.72 0.07 33.42
C GLY A 538 -19.58 0.46 34.37
N GLU A 539 -19.12 -0.50 35.17
CA GLU A 539 -18.04 -0.28 36.13
C GLU A 539 -16.68 -0.23 35.43
N ARG A 540 -15.87 0.80 35.75
CA ARG A 540 -14.58 1.04 35.07
C ARG A 540 -13.63 -0.13 35.23
N VAL A 541 -13.54 -0.70 36.43
CA VAL A 541 -12.64 -1.83 36.74
C VAL A 541 -13.03 -3.07 35.95
N GLU A 542 -14.33 -3.41 35.91
CA GLU A 542 -14.83 -4.56 35.14
C GLU A 542 -14.54 -4.41 33.64
N ASN A 543 -14.72 -3.20 33.09
CA ASN A 543 -14.39 -2.91 31.70
C ASN A 543 -12.89 -3.11 31.41
N LEU A 544 -12.01 -2.68 32.31
CA LEU A 544 -10.56 -2.88 32.17
C LEU A 544 -10.18 -4.36 32.28
N GLU A 545 -10.83 -5.13 33.16
CA GLU A 545 -10.62 -6.59 33.26
C GLU A 545 -11.05 -7.32 31.98
N GLN A 546 -12.16 -6.92 31.36
CA GLN A 546 -12.56 -7.46 30.06
C GLN A 546 -11.56 -7.11 28.95
N ALA A 547 -11.01 -5.89 28.97
CA ALA A 547 -9.98 -5.48 28.03
C ALA A 547 -8.69 -6.32 28.20
N ILE A 548 -8.21 -6.48 29.43
CA ILE A 548 -7.06 -7.33 29.78
C ILE A 548 -7.27 -8.75 29.26
N HIS A 549 -8.46 -9.33 29.51
CA HIS A 549 -8.79 -10.67 29.05
C HIS A 549 -8.72 -10.79 27.52
N CYS A 550 -9.27 -9.81 26.79
CA CYS A 550 -9.24 -9.80 25.33
C CYS A 550 -7.81 -9.73 24.79
N TYR A 551 -6.96 -8.84 25.35
CA TYR A 551 -5.57 -8.72 24.93
C TYR A 551 -4.75 -9.98 25.23
N GLN A 552 -4.91 -10.59 26.41
CA GLN A 552 -4.25 -11.85 26.75
C GLN A 552 -4.62 -12.98 25.78
N GLN A 553 -5.90 -13.06 25.39
CA GLN A 553 -6.32 -14.05 24.38
C GLN A 553 -5.77 -13.76 22.99
N ALA A 554 -5.65 -12.49 22.60
CA ALA A 554 -5.03 -12.11 21.33
C ALA A 554 -3.54 -12.49 21.28
N LEU A 555 -2.81 -12.31 22.39
CA LEU A 555 -1.39 -12.67 22.53
C LEU A 555 -1.09 -14.17 22.44
N HIS A 556 -2.09 -15.05 22.55
CA HIS A 556 -1.91 -16.48 22.26
C HIS A 556 -1.66 -16.75 20.76
N ILE A 557 -2.06 -15.84 19.88
CA ILE A 557 -1.86 -15.94 18.44
C ILE A 557 -0.85 -14.90 17.97
N HIS A 558 -0.99 -13.64 18.40
CA HIS A 558 -0.02 -12.59 18.14
C HIS A 558 1.23 -12.84 18.97
N THR A 559 2.14 -13.71 18.53
CA THR A 559 3.43 -13.92 19.22
C THR A 559 4.51 -13.03 18.62
N ARG A 560 5.61 -12.83 19.36
CA ARG A 560 6.77 -12.03 18.92
C ARG A 560 7.39 -12.58 17.63
N GLU A 561 7.36 -13.88 17.40
CA GLU A 561 7.96 -14.52 16.23
C GLU A 561 7.03 -14.41 15.00
N ALA A 562 5.76 -14.73 15.18
CA ALA A 562 4.80 -14.85 14.10
C ALA A 562 4.22 -13.49 13.66
N PHE A 563 3.90 -12.62 14.63
CA PHE A 563 3.26 -11.33 14.40
C PHE A 563 3.86 -10.26 15.32
N PRO A 564 5.17 -9.94 15.19
CA PRO A 564 5.87 -9.07 16.13
C PRO A 564 5.23 -7.68 16.27
N GLN A 565 4.72 -7.08 15.20
CA GLN A 565 4.05 -5.77 15.27
C GLN A 565 2.72 -5.86 16.02
N ASN A 566 1.88 -6.86 15.70
CA ASN A 566 0.64 -7.09 16.44
C ASN A 566 0.91 -7.45 17.90
N TYR A 567 1.98 -8.20 18.19
CA TYR A 567 2.43 -8.51 19.54
C TYR A 567 2.81 -7.24 20.29
N ALA A 568 3.67 -6.39 19.73
CA ALA A 568 4.10 -5.13 20.34
C ALA A 568 2.91 -4.21 20.64
N ASN A 569 2.01 -4.00 19.66
CA ASN A 569 0.82 -3.17 19.83
C ASN A 569 -0.16 -3.76 20.87
N THR A 570 -0.32 -5.09 20.88
CA THR A 570 -1.21 -5.74 21.86
C THR A 570 -0.61 -5.68 23.27
N GLN A 571 0.72 -5.83 23.41
CA GLN A 571 1.43 -5.66 24.69
C GLN A 571 1.37 -4.22 25.18
N PHE A 572 1.53 -3.24 24.29
CA PHE A 572 1.39 -1.82 24.63
C PHE A 572 -0.02 -1.52 25.15
N ASN A 573 -1.06 -1.91 24.42
CA ASN A 573 -2.44 -1.72 24.86
C ASN A 573 -2.73 -2.43 26.19
N LEU A 574 -2.19 -3.64 26.38
CA LEU A 574 -2.28 -4.37 27.65
C LEU A 574 -1.57 -3.60 28.78
N GLY A 575 -0.38 -3.05 28.53
CA GLY A 575 0.38 -2.24 29.47
C GLY A 575 -0.38 -0.98 29.89
N THR A 576 -0.94 -0.23 28.94
CA THR A 576 -1.77 0.94 29.22
C THR A 576 -3.02 0.56 30.02
N THR A 577 -3.63 -0.60 29.74
CA THR A 577 -4.79 -1.08 30.49
C THR A 577 -4.42 -1.47 31.92
N TYR A 578 -3.27 -2.12 32.13
CA TYR A 578 -2.75 -2.38 33.48
C TYR A 578 -2.42 -1.08 34.22
N GLN A 579 -1.83 -0.09 33.57
CA GLN A 579 -1.55 1.22 34.16
C GLN A 579 -2.86 1.91 34.61
N GLN A 580 -3.88 1.93 33.74
CA GLN A 580 -5.21 2.47 34.06
C GLN A 580 -5.93 1.69 35.17
N ASN A 581 -5.64 0.40 35.32
CA ASN A 581 -6.15 -0.46 36.40
C ASN A 581 -5.25 -0.45 37.65
N ASN A 582 -4.26 0.46 37.72
CA ASN A 582 -3.31 0.61 38.82
C ASN A 582 -2.44 -0.65 39.11
N GLN A 583 -2.21 -1.49 38.10
CA GLN A 583 -1.37 -2.69 38.14
C GLN A 583 0.02 -2.40 37.56
N LEU A 584 0.72 -1.42 38.14
CA LEU A 584 1.97 -0.84 37.60
C LEU A 584 3.08 -1.86 37.28
N PRO A 585 3.35 -2.91 38.09
CA PRO A 585 4.36 -3.92 37.73
C PRO A 585 4.02 -4.73 36.48
N LEU A 586 2.74 -5.01 36.24
CA LEU A 586 2.29 -5.70 35.03
C LEU A 586 2.30 -4.76 33.82
N ALA A 587 2.01 -3.48 34.02
CA ALA A 587 2.16 -2.45 33.00
C ALA A 587 3.61 -2.36 32.53
N HIS A 588 4.55 -2.28 33.47
CA HIS A 588 5.99 -2.27 33.23
C HIS A 588 6.45 -3.47 32.40
N ASP A 589 6.10 -4.71 32.79
CA ASP A 589 6.46 -5.92 32.05
C ASP A 589 5.89 -5.94 30.62
N SER A 590 4.65 -5.46 30.44
CA SER A 590 4.00 -5.39 29.13
C SER A 590 4.66 -4.34 28.23
N PHE A 591 4.96 -3.15 28.76
CA PHE A 591 5.69 -2.11 28.04
C PHE A 591 7.12 -2.54 27.69
N ALA A 592 7.84 -3.19 28.60
CA ALA A 592 9.17 -3.73 28.32
C ALA A 592 9.13 -4.73 27.15
N LYS A 593 8.17 -5.67 27.14
CA LYS A 593 7.98 -6.62 26.02
C LYS A 593 7.64 -5.93 24.71
N ALA A 594 6.84 -4.87 24.76
CA ALA A 594 6.51 -4.07 23.59
C ALA A 594 7.76 -3.37 23.03
N ILE A 595 8.51 -2.67 23.89
CA ILE A 595 9.77 -1.96 23.59
C ILE A 595 10.82 -2.92 23.01
N GLU A 596 11.07 -4.05 23.67
CA GLU A 596 12.03 -5.05 23.17
C GLU A 596 11.65 -5.61 21.80
N THR A 597 10.34 -5.70 21.50
CA THR A 597 9.88 -6.20 20.20
C THR A 597 10.07 -5.16 19.11
N ILE A 598 9.76 -3.89 19.38
CA ILE A 598 9.98 -2.81 18.41
C ILE A 598 11.48 -2.63 18.12
N GLU A 599 12.33 -2.60 19.15
CA GLU A 599 13.79 -2.54 18.98
C GLU A 599 14.33 -3.73 18.18
N PHE A 600 13.76 -4.92 18.39
CA PHE A 600 14.11 -6.12 17.62
C PHE A 600 13.76 -6.01 16.13
N LEU A 601 12.75 -5.22 15.76
CA LEU A 601 12.29 -5.00 14.39
C LEU A 601 12.96 -3.83 13.66
N ARG A 602 13.83 -3.05 14.30
CA ARG A 602 14.39 -1.79 13.75
C ARG A 602 14.94 -1.89 12.32
N GLY A 603 15.57 -3.02 11.95
CA GLY A 603 16.14 -3.20 10.62
C GLY A 603 15.12 -3.17 9.47
N GLU A 604 13.86 -3.51 9.77
CA GLU A 604 12.73 -3.53 8.85
C GLU A 604 12.06 -2.16 8.69
N ILE A 605 12.26 -1.28 9.66
CA ILE A 605 11.74 0.10 9.63
C ILE A 605 12.65 0.95 8.80
N VAL A 606 13.96 0.76 9.01
CA VAL A 606 15.00 1.38 8.24
C VAL A 606 14.93 1.02 6.74
N SER A 607 14.29 -0.08 6.35
CA SER A 607 14.03 -0.42 4.94
C SER A 607 12.69 0.09 4.38
N GLY A 608 11.87 0.78 5.19
CA GLY A 608 10.56 1.27 4.74
C GLY A 608 9.53 0.14 4.52
N GLU A 609 9.73 -1.04 5.11
CA GLU A 609 8.80 -2.17 4.95
C GLU A 609 7.65 -2.15 5.96
N MET A 610 7.72 -1.33 7.02
CA MET A 610 6.67 -1.22 8.04
C MET A 610 5.58 -0.17 7.72
N VAL A 611 5.52 0.29 6.46
CA VAL A 611 4.78 1.48 5.97
C VAL A 611 3.27 1.23 5.75
N GLU A 612 2.63 0.31 6.49
CA GLU A 612 1.20 0.04 6.29
C GLU A 612 0.27 1.10 6.93
N PHE A 613 0.75 1.93 7.88
CA PHE A 613 -0.16 2.67 8.76
C PHE A 613 -0.19 4.20 8.67
N LEU A 614 0.67 4.84 7.89
CA LEU A 614 0.79 6.29 7.98
C LEU A 614 0.24 7.03 6.76
N HIS A 615 -0.43 8.13 7.06
CA HIS A 615 -1.38 8.83 6.22
C HIS A 615 -0.69 10.07 5.67
N ASP A 616 -0.39 10.05 4.37
CA ASP A 616 -0.18 11.16 3.41
C ASP A 616 1.11 10.90 2.62
N GLU A 617 1.22 11.31 1.36
CA GLU A 617 2.38 10.99 0.50
C GLU A 617 3.03 12.25 -0.10
N LYS A 618 2.95 13.35 0.64
CA LYS A 618 4.12 14.25 0.70
C LYS A 618 5.27 13.66 1.54
N VAL A 619 5.08 12.44 2.03
CA VAL A 619 5.89 11.77 3.02
C VAL A 619 6.93 10.90 2.34
N SER A 620 8.18 11.36 2.35
CA SER A 620 9.31 10.54 1.88
C SER A 620 9.42 9.26 2.73
N GLU A 621 10.11 8.23 2.22
CA GLU A 621 10.46 7.01 3.00
C GLU A 621 11.09 7.35 4.37
N GLU A 622 11.76 8.50 4.44
CA GLU A 622 12.36 9.08 5.63
C GLU A 622 11.33 9.61 6.64
N GLN A 623 10.24 10.21 6.16
CA GLN A 623 9.16 10.70 7.01
C GLN A 623 8.29 9.55 7.57
N VAL A 624 8.08 8.46 6.82
CA VAL A 624 7.36 7.29 7.40
C VAL A 624 8.17 6.65 8.52
N LYS A 625 9.51 6.62 8.39
CA LYS A 625 10.41 6.19 9.48
C LYS A 625 10.29 7.10 10.70
N GLN A 626 10.14 8.41 10.48
CA GLN A 626 9.96 9.39 11.56
C GLN A 626 8.63 9.22 12.27
N GLU A 627 7.55 8.98 11.54
CA GLU A 627 6.24 8.73 12.12
C GLU A 627 6.18 7.39 12.88
N LEU A 628 6.84 6.34 12.37
CA LEU A 628 7.00 5.08 13.11
C LEU A 628 7.81 5.28 14.40
N ALA A 629 8.88 6.08 14.35
CA ALA A 629 9.64 6.45 15.54
C ALA A 629 8.78 7.29 16.53
N ALA A 630 7.89 8.15 16.02
CA ALA A 630 6.95 8.90 16.82
C ALA A 630 5.95 7.99 17.56
N ASP A 631 5.41 6.96 16.91
CA ASP A 631 4.54 5.97 17.56
C ASP A 631 5.29 5.23 18.68
N TRP A 632 6.55 4.88 18.44
CA TRP A 632 7.41 4.20 19.39
C TRP A 632 7.76 5.04 20.62
N ASN A 633 7.94 6.34 20.45
CA ASN A 633 8.20 7.25 21.56
C ASN A 633 7.06 7.22 22.59
N THR A 634 5.83 6.95 22.17
CA THR A 634 4.69 6.73 23.08
C THR A 634 4.90 5.51 23.99
N PHE A 635 5.57 4.46 23.50
CA PHE A 635 5.86 3.25 24.26
C PHE A 635 6.88 3.58 25.37
N TYR A 636 7.94 4.30 25.01
CA TYR A 636 8.96 4.75 25.97
C TYR A 636 8.38 5.73 26.97
N GLN A 637 7.56 6.70 26.56
CA GLN A 637 6.93 7.66 27.47
C GLN A 637 6.08 6.94 28.52
N SER A 638 5.23 5.99 28.09
CA SER A 638 4.40 5.20 29.01
C SER A 638 5.27 4.35 29.97
N MET A 639 6.41 3.83 29.48
CA MET A 639 7.37 3.11 30.32
C MET A 639 8.02 4.03 31.36
N VAL A 640 8.46 5.23 30.97
CA VAL A 640 9.06 6.22 31.86
C VAL A 640 8.07 6.61 32.95
N GLU A 641 6.82 6.89 32.60
CA GLU A 641 5.75 7.21 33.56
C GLU A 641 5.55 6.08 34.58
N VAL A 642 5.49 4.83 34.11
CA VAL A 642 5.35 3.67 35.01
C VAL A 642 6.59 3.48 35.89
N CYS A 643 7.80 3.68 35.36
CA CYS A 643 9.02 3.64 36.16
C CYS A 643 9.01 4.71 37.26
N LEU A 644 8.62 5.94 36.95
CA LEU A 644 8.49 7.02 37.93
C LEU A 644 7.42 6.70 38.99
N ALA A 645 6.25 6.18 38.57
CA ALA A 645 5.18 5.77 39.48
C ALA A 645 5.56 4.56 40.37
N LEU A 646 6.50 3.72 39.93
CA LEU A 646 7.09 2.62 40.69
C LEU A 646 8.27 3.03 41.57
N ASP A 647 8.59 4.33 41.66
CA ASP A 647 9.77 4.87 42.36
C ASP A 647 11.09 4.27 41.86
N LYS A 648 11.22 4.16 40.52
CA LYS A 648 12.41 3.67 39.83
C LYS A 648 13.05 4.74 38.93
N PRO A 649 13.59 5.82 39.51
CA PRO A 649 14.12 6.97 38.76
C PRO A 649 15.31 6.64 37.85
N ILE A 650 16.17 5.71 38.28
CA ILE A 650 17.33 5.25 37.50
C ILE A 650 16.88 4.51 36.24
N GLU A 651 15.89 3.64 36.36
CA GLU A 651 15.34 2.92 35.21
C GLU A 651 14.62 3.91 34.26
N ALA A 652 13.91 4.89 34.82
CA ALA A 652 13.25 5.93 34.04
C ALA A 652 14.24 6.70 33.14
N ILE A 653 15.35 7.21 33.66
CA ILE A 653 16.34 7.95 32.85
C ILE A 653 17.01 7.07 31.79
N GLU A 654 17.21 5.78 32.06
CA GLU A 654 17.72 4.83 31.06
C GLU A 654 16.72 4.65 29.90
N TYR A 655 15.41 4.61 30.18
CA TYR A 655 14.39 4.58 29.12
C TYR A 655 14.20 5.92 28.40
N VAL A 656 14.35 7.05 29.10
CA VAL A 656 14.40 8.37 28.46
C VAL A 656 15.53 8.40 27.44
N GLU A 657 16.72 7.98 27.82
CA GLU A 657 17.86 7.96 26.92
C GLU A 657 17.71 6.90 25.82
N ARG A 658 17.07 5.75 26.08
CA ARG A 658 16.70 4.78 25.02
C ARG A 658 15.76 5.38 23.97
N SER A 659 14.80 6.21 24.38
CA SER A 659 13.84 6.83 23.46
C SER A 659 14.47 7.79 22.46
N LYS A 660 15.71 8.25 22.71
CA LYS A 660 16.45 9.18 21.85
C LYS A 660 17.42 8.47 20.89
N THR A 661 17.33 7.15 20.77
CA THR A 661 18.20 6.36 19.89
C THR A 661 17.77 6.48 18.43
N ASN A 662 18.45 7.34 17.68
CA ASN A 662 18.07 7.76 16.33
C ASN A 662 18.31 6.65 15.26
N PRO A 663 17.25 6.00 14.74
CA PRO A 663 17.39 4.94 13.74
C PRO A 663 17.88 5.47 12.38
N LEU A 664 17.63 6.75 12.09
CA LEU A 664 18.02 7.41 10.85
C LEU A 664 19.51 7.77 10.84
N ALA A 665 20.03 8.28 11.94
CA ALA A 665 21.45 8.53 12.13
C ALA A 665 22.25 7.21 12.14
N GLU A 666 21.73 6.15 12.76
CA GLU A 666 22.31 4.79 12.66
C GLU A 666 22.32 4.29 11.22
N HIS A 667 21.20 4.42 10.48
CA HIS A 667 21.12 3.97 9.09
C HIS A 667 22.10 4.71 8.18
N LEU A 668 22.20 6.04 8.31
CA LEU A 668 23.09 6.86 7.49
C LEU A 668 24.56 6.63 7.82
N ALA A 669 24.90 6.39 9.10
CA ALA A 669 26.25 6.01 9.53
C ALA A 669 26.64 4.59 9.05
N ASN A 670 25.68 3.68 8.94
CA ASN A 670 25.90 2.28 8.56
C ASN A 670 25.80 2.00 7.05
N ARG A 671 25.59 3.02 6.20
CA ARG A 671 25.45 2.87 4.73
C ARG A 671 26.62 2.15 4.04
N GLU A 672 27.77 2.03 4.70
CA GLU A 672 28.97 1.37 4.15
C GLU A 672 29.02 -0.16 4.42
N LEU A 673 28.09 -0.75 5.17
CA LEU A 673 28.07 -2.19 5.50
C LEU A 673 27.19 -3.00 4.53
N VAL A 674 27.80 -3.51 3.46
CA VAL A 674 27.16 -4.40 2.46
C VAL A 674 26.45 -5.61 3.10
N GLU A 675 26.97 -6.15 4.21
CA GLU A 675 26.38 -7.30 4.92
C GLU A 675 25.01 -6.97 5.53
N LEU A 676 24.81 -5.75 6.06
CA LEU A 676 23.53 -5.32 6.65
C LEU A 676 22.44 -5.20 5.58
N GLN A 677 22.77 -4.63 4.41
CA GLN A 677 21.85 -4.53 3.29
C GLN A 677 21.41 -5.91 2.78
N GLN A 678 22.35 -6.85 2.69
CA GLN A 678 22.04 -8.23 2.31
C GLN A 678 21.13 -8.94 3.32
N LEU A 679 21.29 -8.67 4.62
CA LEU A 679 20.42 -9.23 5.65
C LEU A 679 19.01 -8.63 5.59
N GLN A 680 18.87 -7.33 5.36
CA GLN A 680 17.56 -6.69 5.16
C GLN A 680 16.82 -7.33 3.99
N GLN A 681 17.49 -7.50 2.85
CA GLN A 681 16.88 -8.17 1.69
C GLN A 681 16.46 -9.61 2.02
N LYS A 682 17.32 -10.37 2.71
CA LYS A 682 16.97 -11.75 3.14
C LYS A 682 15.77 -11.79 4.09
N ILE A 683 15.63 -10.79 4.97
CA ILE A 683 14.47 -10.67 5.86
C ILE A 683 13.22 -10.39 5.03
N ALA A 684 13.27 -9.46 4.08
CA ALA A 684 12.17 -9.16 3.16
C ALA A 684 11.73 -10.40 2.36
N ASP A 685 12.68 -11.08 1.72
CA ASP A 685 12.42 -12.31 0.95
C ASP A 685 11.77 -13.41 1.81
N GLU A 686 12.25 -13.56 3.04
CA GLU A 686 11.74 -14.53 3.99
C GLU A 686 10.31 -14.20 4.45
N LYS A 687 9.99 -12.92 4.69
CA LYS A 687 8.61 -12.47 4.97
C LYS A 687 7.68 -12.81 3.82
N HIS A 688 8.08 -12.49 2.59
CA HIS A 688 7.29 -12.82 1.40
C HIS A 688 7.04 -14.32 1.29
N ARG A 689 8.05 -15.15 1.58
CA ARG A 689 7.88 -16.61 1.64
C ARG A 689 6.89 -17.04 2.72
N LEU A 690 6.98 -16.47 3.92
CA LEU A 690 6.11 -16.81 5.05
C LEU A 690 4.65 -16.42 4.76
N ALA A 691 4.41 -15.29 4.10
CA ALA A 691 3.08 -14.80 3.75
C ALA A 691 2.28 -15.78 2.87
N VAL A 692 2.97 -16.56 2.02
CA VAL A 692 2.34 -17.54 1.11
C VAL A 692 2.41 -18.98 1.61
N THR A 693 2.96 -19.20 2.82
CA THR A 693 3.12 -20.55 3.39
C THR A 693 1.91 -20.90 4.28
N THR A 694 1.30 -22.06 4.05
CA THR A 694 0.12 -22.52 4.82
C THR A 694 0.41 -22.87 6.28
N LYS A 695 1.65 -23.26 6.61
CA LYS A 695 2.14 -23.48 7.97
C LYS A 695 3.54 -22.85 8.12
N PRO A 696 3.61 -21.53 8.34
CA PRO A 696 4.88 -20.81 8.36
C PRO A 696 5.75 -21.23 9.55
N ASP A 697 7.04 -21.46 9.29
CA ASP A 697 8.08 -21.63 10.31
C ASP A 697 8.88 -20.33 10.45
N TYR A 698 8.67 -19.63 11.56
CA TYR A 698 9.27 -18.34 11.84
C TYR A 698 10.70 -18.42 12.42
N SER A 699 11.27 -19.61 12.58
CA SER A 699 12.62 -19.78 13.14
C SER A 699 13.69 -19.08 12.29
N ARG A 700 13.61 -19.22 10.96
CA ARG A 700 14.56 -18.64 10.02
C ARG A 700 14.52 -17.11 10.02
N ILE A 701 13.34 -16.49 9.95
CA ILE A 701 13.23 -15.02 10.00
C ILE A 701 13.72 -14.47 11.34
N THR A 702 13.46 -15.18 12.44
CA THR A 702 13.94 -14.82 13.77
C THR A 702 15.47 -14.82 13.83
N GLN A 703 16.12 -15.85 13.27
CA GLN A 703 17.59 -15.91 13.18
C GLN A 703 18.18 -14.78 12.31
N LEU A 704 17.53 -14.45 11.19
CA LEU A 704 17.97 -13.35 10.32
C LEU A 704 17.91 -12.00 11.04
N ARG A 705 16.80 -11.73 11.76
CA ARG A 705 16.64 -10.53 12.60
C ARG A 705 17.68 -10.49 13.72
N GLN A 706 17.91 -11.60 14.40
CA GLN A 706 18.92 -11.69 15.44
C GLN A 706 20.32 -11.38 14.89
N ARG A 707 20.68 -11.95 13.74
CA ARG A 707 21.96 -11.67 13.07
C ARG A 707 22.09 -10.20 12.66
N TYR A 708 21.02 -9.59 12.16
CA TYR A 708 21.00 -8.16 11.86
C TYR A 708 21.29 -7.34 13.14
N ASN A 709 20.63 -7.69 14.24
CA ASN A 709 20.82 -7.01 15.52
C ASN A 709 22.21 -7.21 16.14
N GLU A 710 22.85 -8.35 15.92
CA GLU A 710 24.24 -8.61 16.34
C GLU A 710 25.27 -7.77 15.58
N LEU A 711 25.04 -7.55 14.28
CA LEU A 711 25.94 -6.76 13.44
C LEU A 711 25.76 -5.25 13.61
N ASN A 712 24.57 -4.83 14.04
CA ASN A 712 24.28 -3.43 14.35
C ASN A 712 23.75 -3.32 15.78
N PRO A 713 24.51 -3.55 16.86
CA PRO A 713 23.96 -3.54 18.22
C PRO A 713 23.44 -2.16 18.63
N LEU A 714 22.27 -2.13 19.29
CA LEU A 714 21.73 -0.90 19.91
C LEU A 714 22.67 -0.49 21.06
N SER A 715 23.11 0.77 21.05
CA SER A 715 23.93 1.31 22.13
C SER A 715 23.05 1.96 23.20
N HIS A 716 22.67 1.19 24.21
CA HIS A 716 21.98 1.73 25.39
C HIS A 716 22.99 2.29 26.39
N LEU A 717 22.69 3.47 26.95
CA LEU A 717 23.44 4.00 28.08
C LEU A 717 22.76 3.57 29.37
N ASN A 718 23.49 2.83 30.21
CA ASN A 718 23.08 2.68 31.60
C ASN A 718 23.46 3.91 32.41
N PHE A 719 22.84 4.06 33.58
CA PHE A 719 23.04 5.23 34.44
C PHE A 719 24.51 5.45 34.81
N LYS A 720 25.26 4.39 35.08
CA LYS A 720 26.70 4.50 35.39
C LYS A 720 27.51 5.06 34.21
N GLN A 721 27.15 4.72 32.98
CA GLN A 721 27.77 5.30 31.78
C GLN A 721 27.39 6.76 31.61
N ILE A 722 26.15 7.16 31.93
CA ILE A 722 25.70 8.55 31.92
C ILE A 722 26.51 9.37 32.94
N GLN A 723 26.70 8.85 34.14
CA GLN A 723 27.55 9.50 35.16
C GLN A 723 29.01 9.64 34.73
N GLY A 724 29.50 8.74 33.88
CA GLY A 724 30.84 8.79 33.31
C GLY A 724 31.04 9.86 32.23
N LEU A 725 29.98 10.58 31.83
CA LEU A 725 30.06 11.68 30.84
C LEU A 725 30.46 13.02 31.46
N VAL A 726 30.46 13.10 32.79
CA VAL A 726 30.73 14.32 33.56
C VAL A 726 31.82 14.11 34.59
N ASP A 727 32.58 15.16 34.89
CA ASP A 727 33.55 15.20 35.97
C ASP A 727 32.92 15.66 37.30
N GLU A 728 33.73 15.93 38.32
CA GLU A 728 33.26 16.37 39.64
C GLU A 728 32.67 17.79 39.63
N ASN A 729 32.96 18.61 38.61
CA ASN A 729 32.52 20.01 38.54
C ASN A 729 31.34 20.23 37.58
N THR A 730 30.91 19.17 36.89
CA THR A 730 29.91 19.22 35.82
C THR A 730 28.62 18.50 36.22
N VAL A 731 27.48 19.13 35.96
CA VAL A 731 26.14 18.52 36.14
C VAL A 731 25.38 18.53 34.81
N ILE A 732 24.70 17.43 34.51
CA ILE A 732 23.71 17.37 33.42
C ILE A 732 22.33 17.69 34.00
N LEU A 733 21.64 18.63 33.36
CA LEU A 733 20.22 18.89 33.53
C LEU A 733 19.48 18.38 32.31
N GLU A 734 18.68 17.35 32.51
CA GLU A 734 17.91 16.74 31.44
C GLU A 734 16.42 16.88 31.70
N TRP A 735 15.72 17.54 30.80
CA TRP A 735 14.27 17.66 30.87
C TRP A 735 13.61 16.45 30.19
N TYR A 736 12.44 16.07 30.66
CA TYR A 736 11.59 15.09 29.98
C TYR A 736 10.13 15.47 30.17
N ILE A 737 9.33 15.37 29.11
CA ILE A 737 7.92 15.72 29.10
C ILE A 737 7.11 14.43 28.99
N THR A 738 6.33 14.13 30.02
CA THR A 738 5.38 13.01 30.06
C THR A 738 4.00 13.46 29.57
N SER A 739 3.01 12.56 29.59
CA SER A 739 1.65 12.89 29.18
C SER A 739 0.96 13.90 30.10
N ASP A 740 1.36 13.98 31.37
CA ASP A 740 0.68 14.82 32.37
C ASP A 740 1.61 15.79 33.14
N THR A 741 2.91 15.50 33.22
CA THR A 741 3.89 16.34 33.92
C THR A 741 5.19 16.47 33.12
N PHE A 742 6.15 17.25 33.60
CA PHE A 742 7.53 17.19 33.11
C PHE A 742 8.51 17.07 34.28
N GLN A 743 9.63 16.40 34.02
CA GLN A 743 10.68 16.14 34.99
C GLN A 743 11.98 16.83 34.57
N THR A 744 12.80 17.17 35.56
CA THR A 744 14.20 17.55 35.37
C THR A 744 15.08 16.57 36.14
N PHE A 745 15.79 15.72 35.41
CA PHE A 745 16.79 14.80 35.94
C PHE A 745 18.11 15.56 36.14
N ILE A 746 18.64 15.50 37.35
CA ILE A 746 19.85 16.21 37.76
C ILE A 746 20.94 15.17 38.02
N MET A 747 21.90 15.07 37.10
CA MET A 747 22.89 14.00 37.08
C MET A 747 24.29 14.56 37.32
N SER A 748 24.97 14.01 38.33
CA SER A 748 26.35 14.33 38.65
C SER A 748 27.21 13.08 38.64
N SER A 749 28.53 13.27 38.59
CA SER A 749 29.47 12.17 38.72
C SER A 749 29.39 11.56 40.15
N HIS A 750 29.58 10.24 40.25
CA HIS A 750 29.83 9.49 41.49
C HIS A 750 28.71 9.42 42.57
N ARG A 751 27.49 9.92 42.32
CA ARG A 751 26.34 9.77 43.25
C ARG A 751 25.55 8.48 42.98
N PRO A 752 25.23 7.64 43.98
CA PRO A 752 24.47 6.42 43.73
C PRO A 752 22.96 6.65 43.49
N TYR A 753 22.46 7.87 43.72
CA TYR A 753 21.05 8.24 43.56
C TYR A 753 20.89 9.39 42.56
N LEU A 754 19.68 9.48 41.99
CA LEU A 754 19.29 10.47 40.99
C LEU A 754 18.34 11.49 41.60
N ASN A 755 18.66 12.78 41.51
CA ASN A 755 17.76 13.85 41.91
C ASN A 755 16.81 14.16 40.75
N ILE A 756 15.52 14.28 41.06
CA ILE A 756 14.48 14.63 40.09
C ILE A 756 13.64 15.75 40.67
N TRP A 757 13.48 16.82 39.87
CA TRP A 757 12.41 17.79 40.08
C TRP A 757 11.23 17.43 39.18
N GLN A 758 10.00 17.50 39.70
CA GLN A 758 8.79 17.14 38.96
C GLN A 758 7.77 18.29 39.01
N SER A 759 7.18 18.60 37.86
CA SER A 759 6.13 19.63 37.75
C SER A 759 4.77 19.13 38.23
N SER A 760 3.85 20.08 38.48
CA SER A 760 2.41 19.78 38.49
C SER A 760 1.85 19.72 37.06
N GLN A 761 0.64 19.18 36.91
CA GLN A 761 -0.08 19.15 35.63
C GLN A 761 -0.39 20.58 35.12
N ASP A 762 -0.77 21.49 36.03
CA ASP A 762 -1.01 22.90 35.68
C ASP A 762 0.23 23.58 35.10
N LYS A 763 1.43 23.22 35.59
CA LYS A 763 2.68 23.75 35.05
C LYS A 763 3.02 23.18 33.67
N LEU A 764 2.70 21.92 33.40
CA LEU A 764 2.84 21.38 32.05
C LEU A 764 1.90 22.12 31.08
N LEU A 765 0.64 22.33 31.47
CA LEU A 765 -0.30 23.10 30.65
C LEU A 765 0.18 24.54 30.42
N ALA A 766 0.69 25.20 31.46
CA ALA A 766 1.26 26.53 31.35
C ALA A 766 2.48 26.56 30.41
N LEU A 767 3.35 25.54 30.48
CA LEU A 767 4.51 25.40 29.60
C LEU A 767 4.09 25.24 28.14
N MET A 768 3.13 24.35 27.86
CA MET A 768 2.61 24.10 26.52
C MET A 768 1.96 25.36 25.93
N THR A 769 1.12 26.03 26.73
CA THR A 769 0.45 27.29 26.33
C THR A 769 1.48 28.38 26.06
N TRP A 770 2.45 28.56 26.96
CA TRP A 770 3.51 29.56 26.82
C TRP A 770 4.35 29.30 25.56
N ALA A 771 4.70 28.04 25.29
CA ALA A 771 5.47 27.66 24.11
C ALA A 771 4.71 27.97 22.82
N GLU A 772 3.42 27.62 22.75
CA GLU A 772 2.56 27.92 21.62
C GLU A 772 2.45 29.43 21.38
N GLU A 773 2.19 30.21 22.43
CA GLU A 773 2.11 31.68 22.33
C GLU A 773 3.43 32.32 21.87
N TYR A 774 4.56 31.85 22.41
CA TYR A 774 5.90 32.31 22.02
C TYR A 774 6.14 32.07 20.53
N LEU A 775 5.89 30.84 20.07
CA LEU A 775 6.14 30.42 18.69
C LEU A 775 5.18 31.10 17.71
N ASN A 776 3.89 31.20 18.05
CA ASN A 776 2.91 31.93 17.23
C ASN A 776 3.25 33.42 17.12
N SER A 777 3.67 34.05 18.22
CA SER A 777 4.11 35.45 18.19
C SER A 777 5.33 35.64 17.28
N TYR A 778 6.28 34.70 17.27
CA TYR A 778 7.47 34.78 16.44
C TYR A 778 7.15 34.59 14.95
N TYR A 779 6.43 33.52 14.60
CA TYR A 779 6.21 33.12 13.21
C TYR A 779 5.04 33.82 12.51
N GLN A 780 4.01 34.26 13.25
CA GLN A 780 2.79 34.84 12.64
C GLN A 780 2.68 36.36 12.77
N ILE A 781 3.03 36.91 13.94
CA ILE A 781 2.79 38.33 14.26
C ILE A 781 3.99 39.21 13.86
N GLY A 782 5.18 38.61 13.70
CA GLY A 782 6.41 39.28 13.29
C GLY A 782 7.31 39.68 14.47
N GLN A 783 8.59 39.92 14.16
CA GLN A 783 9.67 40.00 15.15
C GLN A 783 9.64 41.24 16.07
N SER A 784 9.04 42.35 15.65
CA SER A 784 9.08 43.61 16.41
C SER A 784 8.27 43.55 17.72
N GLY A 785 7.04 43.02 17.66
CA GLY A 785 6.20 42.79 18.84
C GLY A 785 6.77 41.70 19.75
N TRP A 786 7.24 40.60 19.15
CA TRP A 786 7.89 39.49 19.87
C TRP A 786 9.11 39.95 20.68
N ARG A 787 10.02 40.72 20.05
CA ARG A 787 11.24 41.23 20.70
C ARG A 787 10.94 42.08 21.94
N SER A 788 9.94 42.97 21.85
CA SER A 788 9.59 43.87 22.96
C SER A 788 9.13 43.14 24.24
N GLN A 789 8.68 41.89 24.13
CA GLN A 789 8.19 41.08 25.24
C GLN A 789 9.19 40.00 25.68
N LEU A 790 10.37 39.91 25.07
CA LEU A 790 11.30 38.78 25.24
C LEU A 790 11.72 38.59 26.71
N ASN A 791 12.10 39.67 27.39
CA ASN A 791 12.46 39.65 28.80
C ASN A 791 11.30 39.18 29.71
N HIS A 792 10.07 39.63 29.43
CA HIS A 792 8.90 39.18 30.18
C HIS A 792 8.64 37.68 29.98
N ARG A 793 8.72 37.22 28.73
CA ARG A 793 8.55 35.81 28.38
C ARG A 793 9.60 34.93 29.05
N PHE A 794 10.86 35.36 29.14
CA PHE A 794 11.92 34.60 29.82
C PHE A 794 11.67 34.47 31.32
N ARG A 795 11.18 35.52 31.99
CA ARG A 795 10.78 35.42 33.41
C ARG A 795 9.65 34.41 33.60
N GLN A 796 8.62 34.49 32.77
CA GLN A 796 7.51 33.53 32.81
C GLN A 796 7.99 32.10 32.60
N LEU A 797 8.86 31.85 31.61
CA LEU A 797 9.39 30.50 31.39
C LEU A 797 10.21 30.01 32.60
N SER A 798 11.07 30.87 33.17
CA SER A 798 11.86 30.55 34.37
C SER A 798 10.97 30.15 35.56
N GLU A 799 9.86 30.88 35.76
CA GLU A 799 8.85 30.56 36.78
C GLU A 799 8.10 29.26 36.47
N ILE A 800 7.75 29.01 35.21
CA ILE A 800 7.06 27.78 34.79
C ILE A 800 7.96 26.56 35.05
N ILE A 801 9.24 26.61 34.67
CA ILE A 801 10.17 25.50 34.86
C ILE A 801 10.80 25.43 36.26
N GLN A 802 10.51 26.40 37.14
CA GLN A 802 11.10 26.55 38.48
C GLN A 802 12.62 26.47 38.49
N LEU A 803 13.26 27.34 37.70
CA LEU A 803 14.71 27.29 37.55
C LEU A 803 15.45 27.51 38.88
N ASP A 804 14.97 28.37 39.77
CA ASP A 804 15.56 28.60 41.09
C ASP A 804 15.52 27.34 42.00
N ASP A 805 14.46 26.54 41.93
CA ASP A 805 14.35 25.26 42.66
C ASP A 805 15.39 24.27 42.12
N ILE A 806 15.50 24.19 40.79
CA ILE A 806 16.47 23.32 40.12
C ILE A 806 17.90 23.72 40.52
N ILE A 807 18.23 25.02 40.53
CA ILE A 807 19.55 25.51 40.98
C ILE A 807 19.81 25.14 42.44
N SER A 808 18.80 25.28 43.31
CA SER A 808 18.92 24.89 44.71
C SER A 808 19.23 23.39 44.85
N LEU A 809 18.61 22.54 44.03
CA LEU A 809 18.90 21.11 43.98
C LEU A 809 20.30 20.80 43.45
N ILE A 810 20.79 21.55 42.45
CA ILE A 810 22.17 21.42 41.95
C ILE A 810 23.16 21.73 43.06
N GLN A 811 22.97 22.85 43.77
CA GLN A 811 23.85 23.27 44.86
C GLN A 811 23.85 22.25 46.01
N GLN A 812 22.69 21.67 46.34
CA GLN A 812 22.59 20.58 47.32
C GLN A 812 23.28 19.29 46.85
N ALA A 813 23.21 18.97 45.56
CA ALA A 813 23.87 17.79 44.98
C ALA A 813 25.39 17.97 44.83
N ASN A 814 25.84 19.17 44.48
CA ASN A 814 27.22 19.47 44.16
C ASN A 814 27.55 20.96 44.36
N GLU A 815 28.02 21.31 45.56
CA GLU A 815 28.42 22.68 45.92
C GLU A 815 29.57 23.22 45.04
N GLN A 816 30.39 22.34 44.45
CA GLN A 816 31.53 22.72 43.60
C GLN A 816 31.17 22.78 42.11
N CYS A 817 29.89 22.60 41.77
CA CYS A 817 29.44 22.65 40.38
C CYS A 817 29.72 24.03 39.76
N SER A 818 30.52 24.02 38.71
CA SER A 818 30.85 25.22 37.93
C SER A 818 30.47 25.08 36.46
N GLN A 819 30.07 23.89 36.01
CA GLN A 819 29.70 23.64 34.62
C GLN A 819 28.34 22.94 34.50
N LEU A 820 27.53 23.38 33.56
CA LEU A 820 26.26 22.75 33.22
C LEU A 820 26.24 22.22 31.78
N ILE A 821 25.65 21.05 31.63
CA ILE A 821 25.20 20.50 30.35
C ILE A 821 23.68 20.45 30.37
N LEU A 822 23.05 21.17 29.47
CA LEU A 822 21.60 21.22 29.31
C LEU A 822 21.19 20.24 28.22
N ILE A 823 20.28 19.31 28.53
CA ILE A 823 19.65 18.40 27.58
C ILE A 823 18.14 18.68 27.61
N PRO A 824 17.66 19.66 26.81
CA PRO A 824 16.24 19.91 26.69
C PRO A 824 15.49 18.70 26.09
N HIS A 825 14.15 18.72 26.16
CA HIS A 825 13.30 17.73 25.51
C HIS A 825 12.27 18.41 24.61
N GLN A 826 12.04 17.84 23.43
CA GLN A 826 11.10 18.34 22.42
C GLN A 826 11.32 19.84 22.11
N PHE A 827 10.28 20.65 22.22
CA PHE A 827 10.30 22.08 21.90
C PHE A 827 11.17 22.92 22.85
N LEU A 828 11.60 22.39 24.00
CA LEU A 828 12.49 23.12 24.91
C LEU A 828 13.86 23.44 24.28
N HIS A 829 14.26 22.70 23.25
CA HIS A 829 15.46 23.00 22.47
C HIS A 829 15.39 24.35 21.72
N LEU A 830 14.19 24.88 21.52
CA LEU A 830 13.98 26.15 20.82
C LEU A 830 14.20 27.38 21.71
N PHE A 831 14.46 27.17 23.01
CA PHE A 831 14.53 28.23 23.99
C PHE A 831 15.93 28.38 24.58
N PRO A 832 16.38 29.63 24.82
CA PRO A 832 17.70 29.91 25.35
C PRO A 832 17.72 29.71 26.86
N LEU A 833 17.59 28.46 27.33
CA LEU A 833 17.56 28.10 28.76
C LEU A 833 18.72 28.72 29.58
N HIS A 834 19.90 28.87 28.98
CA HIS A 834 21.06 29.54 29.60
C HIS A 834 20.84 31.03 29.90
N ALA A 835 19.93 31.71 29.20
CA ALA A 835 19.65 33.14 29.37
C ALA A 835 18.45 33.41 30.28
N LEU A 836 17.83 32.37 30.86
CA LEU A 836 16.67 32.55 31.73
C LEU A 836 17.07 33.26 33.03
N PRO A 837 16.30 34.29 33.45
CA PRO A 837 16.59 35.07 34.65
C PRO A 837 16.23 34.30 35.92
N LEU A 838 16.96 34.61 36.98
CA LEU A 838 16.78 34.12 38.35
C LEU A 838 16.21 35.22 39.23
N VAL A 839 15.76 34.85 40.44
CA VAL A 839 15.12 35.79 41.38
C VAL A 839 16.05 36.94 41.80
N ASP A 840 17.36 36.73 41.80
CA ASP A 840 18.36 37.74 42.16
C ASP A 840 18.73 38.70 41.00
N GLY A 841 18.11 38.54 39.83
CA GLY A 841 18.32 39.39 38.66
C GLY A 841 19.47 38.96 37.75
N GLU A 842 20.27 37.98 38.14
CA GLU A 842 21.23 37.32 37.24
C GLU A 842 20.50 36.31 36.33
N CYS A 843 21.17 35.82 35.28
CA CYS A 843 20.64 34.70 34.49
C CYS A 843 21.44 33.41 34.74
N LEU A 844 20.91 32.27 34.30
CA LEU A 844 21.57 30.96 34.50
C LEU A 844 23.03 30.97 34.04
N LEU A 845 23.32 31.64 32.92
CA LEU A 845 24.66 31.84 32.38
C LEU A 845 25.60 32.48 33.39
N ASP A 846 25.15 33.39 34.25
CA ASP A 846 26.01 34.11 35.19
C ASP A 846 26.43 33.24 36.39
N LYS A 847 25.67 32.20 36.72
CA LYS A 847 25.92 31.32 37.87
C LYS A 847 27.01 30.27 37.65
N PHE A 848 27.35 29.98 36.40
CA PHE A 848 28.26 28.89 36.05
C PHE A 848 29.38 29.38 35.13
N ASP A 849 30.58 28.82 35.29
CA ASP A 849 31.73 29.10 34.43
C ASP A 849 31.45 28.78 32.95
N SER A 850 30.67 27.72 32.71
CA SER A 850 30.31 27.23 31.39
C SER A 850 28.93 26.59 31.41
N VAL A 851 28.06 26.99 30.47
CA VAL A 851 26.75 26.38 30.20
C VAL A 851 26.73 25.96 28.74
N ARG A 852 26.58 24.65 28.49
CA ARG A 852 26.52 24.07 27.14
C ARG A 852 25.29 23.21 26.97
N TYR A 853 24.99 22.86 25.73
CA TYR A 853 23.86 22.02 25.36
C TYR A 853 24.34 20.69 24.78
N ALA A 854 23.54 19.64 24.94
CA ALA A 854 23.71 18.40 24.20
C ALA A 854 22.33 17.89 23.72
N PRO A 855 22.26 17.21 22.55
CA PRO A 855 21.02 16.59 22.09
C PRO A 855 20.54 15.44 23.00
N SER A 856 21.47 14.62 23.46
CA SER A 856 21.24 13.50 24.39
C SER A 856 22.57 13.08 25.04
N CYS A 857 22.53 12.21 26.05
CA CYS A 857 23.73 11.63 26.62
C CYS A 857 24.45 10.71 25.62
N GLN A 858 23.74 10.04 24.70
CA GLN A 858 24.42 9.25 23.64
C GLN A 858 25.24 10.11 22.71
N VAL A 859 24.65 11.19 22.19
CA VAL A 859 25.37 12.10 21.30
C VAL A 859 26.55 12.72 22.04
N LEU A 860 26.36 13.13 23.31
CA LEU A 860 27.43 13.61 24.15
C LEU A 860 28.56 12.59 24.30
N GLN A 861 28.24 11.32 24.57
CA GLN A 861 29.25 10.25 24.65
C GLN A 861 30.00 10.08 23.33
N GLN A 862 29.28 10.10 22.20
CA GLN A 862 29.87 9.94 20.87
C GLN A 862 30.85 11.06 20.55
N VAL A 863 30.49 12.31 20.82
CA VAL A 863 31.36 13.46 20.53
C VAL A 863 32.53 13.56 21.52
N GLN A 864 32.33 13.17 22.79
CA GLN A 864 33.42 13.13 23.78
C GLN A 864 34.51 12.09 23.45
N LYS A 865 34.13 10.95 22.84
CA LYS A 865 35.10 9.95 22.34
C LYS A 865 35.98 10.52 21.22
N GLN A 866 35.52 11.55 20.52
CA GLN A 866 36.23 12.17 19.41
C GLN A 866 37.12 13.31 19.93
N GLN A 867 38.35 13.00 20.35
CA GLN A 867 39.28 14.06 20.73
C GLN A 867 39.72 14.87 19.49
N ARG A 868 39.30 16.14 19.43
CA ARG A 868 39.66 17.11 18.38
C ARG A 868 40.43 18.30 18.96
N PRO A 869 41.66 18.12 19.51
CA PRO A 869 42.38 19.21 20.17
C PRO A 869 42.91 20.27 19.19
N ASN A 870 43.19 19.87 17.95
CA ASN A 870 43.75 20.74 16.93
C ASN A 870 42.76 21.84 16.53
N PHE A 871 43.26 23.07 16.38
CA PHE A 871 42.44 24.23 16.02
C PHE A 871 43.23 25.26 15.20
N ARG A 872 43.84 24.79 14.09
CA ARG A 872 44.77 25.60 13.28
C ARG A 872 44.32 25.89 11.84
N ASN A 873 43.37 25.10 11.33
CA ASN A 873 42.93 25.16 9.94
C ASN A 873 41.46 25.56 9.93
N CYS A 874 41.16 26.68 9.31
CA CYS A 874 39.80 27.18 9.16
C CYS A 874 39.31 27.01 7.72
N PHE A 875 38.08 26.56 7.56
CA PHE A 875 37.34 26.60 6.31
C PHE A 875 36.13 27.52 6.50
N ALA A 876 35.93 28.49 5.62
CA ALA A 876 34.82 29.43 5.73
C ALA A 876 34.01 29.52 4.45
N VAL A 877 32.68 29.63 4.62
CA VAL A 877 31.74 30.02 3.56
C VAL A 877 31.35 31.46 3.82
N GLN A 878 31.76 32.36 2.93
CA GLN A 878 31.61 33.80 3.07
C GLN A 878 30.52 34.33 2.14
N ASN A 879 29.39 34.72 2.73
CA ASN A 879 28.34 35.53 2.10
C ASN A 879 27.90 35.06 0.69
N PRO A 880 27.44 33.80 0.52
CA PRO A 880 27.18 33.22 -0.81
C PRO A 880 26.18 34.00 -1.67
N THR A 881 25.21 34.63 -1.01
CA THR A 881 24.12 35.43 -1.60
C THR A 881 24.49 36.91 -1.80
N ASN A 882 25.64 37.35 -1.28
CA ASN A 882 26.16 38.72 -1.38
C ASN A 882 25.19 39.80 -0.87
N ASP A 883 24.43 39.49 0.19
CA ASP A 883 23.43 40.36 0.82
C ASP A 883 23.57 40.44 2.36
N LEU A 884 24.64 39.85 2.92
CA LEU A 884 25.00 39.95 4.34
C LEU A 884 26.15 40.96 4.53
N SER A 885 25.84 42.20 4.88
CA SER A 885 26.77 43.34 4.91
C SER A 885 27.94 43.20 5.89
N TYR A 886 27.78 42.44 6.99
CA TYR A 886 28.83 42.22 7.99
C TYR A 886 29.47 40.82 7.92
N ALA A 887 28.97 39.93 7.06
CA ALA A 887 29.52 38.58 6.90
C ALA A 887 30.94 38.61 6.30
N ASP A 888 31.20 39.54 5.37
CA ASP A 888 32.52 39.69 4.75
C ASP A 888 33.56 40.09 5.82
N LEU A 889 33.24 41.11 6.63
CA LEU A 889 34.04 41.56 7.78
C LEU A 889 34.28 40.45 8.81
N GLU A 890 33.21 39.76 9.21
CA GLU A 890 33.25 38.67 10.20
C GLU A 890 34.22 37.58 9.78
N VAL A 891 34.08 37.06 8.55
CA VAL A 891 34.92 35.97 8.05
C VAL A 891 36.37 36.41 7.89
N GLU A 892 36.63 37.61 7.37
CA GLU A 892 38.00 38.10 7.19
C GLU A 892 38.77 38.20 8.51
N ILE A 893 38.15 38.76 9.55
CA ILE A 893 38.79 38.88 10.87
C ILE A 893 38.97 37.50 11.50
N ILE A 894 37.94 36.64 11.47
CA ILE A 894 38.04 35.29 12.04
C ILE A 894 39.13 34.49 11.34
N SER A 895 39.21 34.54 10.02
CA SER A 895 40.25 33.86 9.23
C SER A 895 41.65 34.34 9.60
N SER A 896 41.83 35.61 9.96
CA SER A 896 43.13 36.17 10.40
C SER A 896 43.67 35.54 11.69
N PHE A 897 42.80 34.96 12.52
CA PHE A 897 43.23 34.27 13.75
C PHE A 897 43.85 32.90 13.46
N PHE A 898 43.70 32.36 12.26
CA PHE A 898 44.21 31.04 11.89
C PHE A 898 45.48 31.14 11.05
N PRO A 899 46.49 30.27 11.30
CA PRO A 899 47.64 30.16 10.41
C PRO A 899 47.29 29.76 8.98
N THR A 900 46.24 28.94 8.82
CA THR A 900 45.75 28.47 7.53
C THR A 900 44.24 28.65 7.48
N ALA A 901 43.76 29.41 6.49
CA ALA A 901 42.33 29.63 6.24
C ALA A 901 42.02 29.48 4.75
N GLN A 902 41.00 28.70 4.43
CA GLN A 902 40.42 28.63 3.09
C GLN A 902 39.01 29.18 3.11
N ILE A 903 38.67 29.99 2.11
CA ILE A 903 37.43 30.73 2.07
C ILE A 903 36.76 30.52 0.71
N LEU A 904 35.53 30.02 0.72
CA LEU A 904 34.64 30.05 -0.44
C LEU A 904 33.85 31.36 -0.40
N THR A 905 34.16 32.27 -1.33
CA THR A 905 33.60 33.62 -1.35
C THR A 905 32.43 33.73 -2.32
N LYS A 906 31.30 34.25 -1.84
CA LYS A 906 30.15 34.69 -2.67
C LYS A 906 29.72 33.59 -3.66
N GLN A 907 29.73 33.90 -4.95
CA GLN A 907 29.34 33.01 -6.05
C GLN A 907 30.15 31.70 -6.12
N ALA A 908 31.35 31.64 -5.53
CA ALA A 908 32.16 30.41 -5.49
C ALA A 908 31.69 29.39 -4.45
N ALA A 909 30.86 29.80 -3.49
CA ALA A 909 30.33 28.93 -2.43
C ALA A 909 29.13 28.11 -2.92
N THR A 910 29.35 27.18 -3.84
CA THR A 910 28.34 26.22 -4.33
C THR A 910 28.38 24.91 -3.54
N LYS A 911 27.31 24.12 -3.64
CA LYS A 911 27.21 22.78 -3.06
C LYS A 911 28.28 21.84 -3.62
N ALA A 912 28.54 21.92 -4.93
CA ALA A 912 29.61 21.15 -5.57
C ALA A 912 31.00 21.54 -5.00
N ALA A 913 31.25 22.83 -4.82
CA ALA A 913 32.51 23.32 -4.24
C ALA A 913 32.73 22.87 -2.79
N LEU A 914 31.67 22.53 -2.03
CA LEU A 914 31.82 21.93 -0.71
C LEU A 914 32.15 20.43 -0.78
N TYR A 915 31.50 19.67 -1.68
CA TYR A 915 31.73 18.23 -1.80
C TYR A 915 33.08 17.87 -2.42
N ASP A 916 33.51 18.63 -3.43
CA ASP A 916 34.73 18.33 -4.19
C ASP A 916 35.99 18.86 -3.50
N ASN A 917 35.85 19.60 -2.40
CA ASN A 917 36.97 20.26 -1.74
C ASN A 917 37.61 19.37 -0.66
N HIS A 918 38.78 18.85 -1.00
CA HIS A 918 39.57 18.00 -0.11
C HIS A 918 39.93 18.68 1.23
N ASP A 919 40.13 19.99 1.25
CA ASP A 919 40.55 20.73 2.45
C ASP A 919 39.46 20.79 3.52
N LEU A 920 38.18 20.73 3.16
CA LEU A 920 37.06 20.69 4.11
C LEU A 920 37.20 19.49 5.06
N SER A 921 37.68 18.35 4.57
CA SER A 921 37.89 17.14 5.38
C SER A 921 39.03 17.25 6.40
N PHE A 922 39.94 18.21 6.21
CA PHE A 922 41.06 18.52 7.10
C PHE A 922 40.84 19.80 7.92
N ALA A 923 39.66 20.44 7.78
CA ALA A 923 39.33 21.63 8.53
C ALA A 923 39.14 21.30 10.01
N HIS A 924 39.81 22.06 10.88
CA HIS A 924 39.60 21.97 12.33
C HIS A 924 38.42 22.85 12.78
N CYS A 925 38.13 23.88 12.00
CA CYS A 925 37.00 24.77 12.19
C CYS A 925 36.30 24.99 10.84
N VAL A 926 34.97 24.90 10.82
CA VAL A 926 34.16 25.29 9.67
C VAL A 926 33.23 26.43 10.08
N HIS A 927 33.27 27.54 9.35
CA HIS A 927 32.48 28.73 9.65
C HIS A 927 31.53 29.07 8.49
N PHE A 928 30.23 29.08 8.74
CA PHE A 928 29.21 29.39 7.75
C PHE A 928 28.59 30.76 8.04
N ALA A 929 28.99 31.76 7.25
CA ALA A 929 28.39 33.09 7.24
C ALA A 929 27.43 33.20 6.04
N CYS A 930 26.32 32.47 6.09
CA CYS A 930 25.31 32.39 5.04
C CYS A 930 23.88 32.32 5.61
N HIS A 931 22.88 32.63 4.78
CA HIS A 931 21.49 32.45 5.20
C HIS A 931 21.18 30.98 5.45
N SER A 932 20.20 30.77 6.32
CA SER A 932 19.64 29.47 6.63
C SER A 932 18.14 29.63 6.81
N TYR A 933 17.42 28.53 6.63
CA TYR A 933 16.04 28.43 7.07
C TYR A 933 15.80 27.05 7.65
N PHE A 934 14.84 27.00 8.58
CA PHE A 934 14.36 25.77 9.13
C PHE A 934 12.91 25.53 8.69
N ASN A 935 12.63 24.34 8.18
CA ASN A 935 11.28 23.95 7.81
C ASN A 935 10.62 23.21 8.98
N LEU A 936 9.65 23.87 9.63
CA LEU A 936 8.96 23.34 10.81
C LEU A 936 8.08 22.13 10.52
N GLU A 937 7.58 22.02 9.29
CA GLU A 937 6.75 20.89 8.85
C GLU A 937 7.65 19.74 8.37
N PHE A 938 8.76 20.06 7.70
CA PHE A 938 9.69 19.07 7.16
C PHE A 938 11.14 19.35 7.60
N PRO A 939 11.53 19.01 8.85
CA PRO A 939 12.86 19.35 9.41
C PRO A 939 14.05 18.97 8.53
N LEU A 940 13.97 17.84 7.81
CA LEU A 940 15.04 17.38 6.90
C LEU A 940 15.27 18.28 5.68
N GLU A 941 14.26 19.05 5.27
CA GLU A 941 14.37 20.04 4.19
C GLU A 941 14.99 21.37 4.67
N SER A 942 15.28 21.50 5.96
CA SER A 942 16.03 22.64 6.49
C SER A 942 17.41 22.69 5.87
N ALA A 943 17.89 23.90 5.56
CA ALA A 943 19.09 24.04 4.75
C ALA A 943 19.88 25.32 5.04
N LEU A 944 21.18 25.24 4.81
CA LEU A 944 22.02 26.40 4.55
C LEU A 944 21.86 26.81 3.08
N ILE A 945 21.72 28.12 2.83
CA ILE A 945 21.59 28.70 1.50
C ILE A 945 22.97 29.07 0.98
N LEU A 946 23.32 28.48 -0.16
CA LEU A 946 24.58 28.65 -0.86
C LEU A 946 24.39 29.55 -2.10
N ALA A 947 25.46 29.70 -2.89
CA ALA A 947 25.42 30.47 -4.12
C ALA A 947 24.35 29.94 -5.08
N ASN A 948 23.80 30.82 -5.92
CA ASN A 948 22.72 30.50 -6.87
C ASN A 948 21.42 29.98 -6.24
N GLY A 949 21.24 30.11 -4.93
CA GLY A 949 20.08 29.58 -4.20
C GLY A 949 20.13 28.07 -3.98
N GLU A 950 21.30 27.45 -4.16
CA GLU A 950 21.50 26.03 -3.84
C GLU A 950 21.28 25.79 -2.34
N ARG A 951 20.70 24.64 -2.00
CA ARG A 951 20.38 24.24 -0.62
C ARG A 951 21.28 23.11 -0.18
N LEU A 952 22.03 23.33 0.90
CA LEU A 952 22.72 22.28 1.64
C LEU A 952 21.79 21.79 2.75
N THR A 953 21.00 20.77 2.44
CA THR A 953 19.97 20.22 3.34
C THR A 953 20.57 19.38 4.47
N LEU A 954 19.78 19.02 5.49
CA LEU A 954 20.23 18.07 6.53
C LEU A 954 20.75 16.75 5.92
N ALA A 955 20.02 16.21 4.93
CA ALA A 955 20.40 15.00 4.20
C ALA A 955 21.74 15.13 3.44
N ASP A 956 22.11 16.34 3.03
CA ASP A 956 23.40 16.62 2.42
C ASP A 956 24.52 16.71 3.45
N ILE A 957 24.25 17.34 4.60
CA ILE A 957 25.25 17.52 5.67
C ILE A 957 25.74 16.17 6.20
N PHE A 958 24.86 15.17 6.31
CA PHE A 958 25.26 13.82 6.71
C PHE A 958 26.30 13.16 5.80
N LYS A 959 26.43 13.62 4.54
CA LYS A 959 27.41 13.10 3.59
C LYS A 959 28.78 13.78 3.72
N LEU A 960 28.86 14.88 4.47
CA LEU A 960 30.13 15.57 4.71
C LEU A 960 31.00 14.73 5.65
N ARG A 961 32.31 14.80 5.44
CA ARG A 961 33.31 14.11 6.28
C ARG A 961 34.04 15.12 7.14
N LEU A 962 33.54 15.37 8.35
CA LEU A 962 34.07 16.38 9.27
C LEU A 962 34.90 15.78 10.41
N ASN A 963 35.54 14.63 10.16
CA ASN A 963 36.24 13.83 11.17
C ASN A 963 37.46 14.51 11.83
N GLN A 964 37.91 15.66 11.34
CA GLN A 964 38.97 16.47 11.98
C GLN A 964 38.42 17.77 12.59
N CYS A 965 37.13 18.04 12.39
CA CYS A 965 36.49 19.29 12.77
C CYS A 965 36.19 19.32 14.27
N ARG A 966 36.78 20.28 14.98
CA ARG A 966 36.45 20.57 16.37
C ARG A 966 35.18 21.39 16.48
N LEU A 967 34.98 22.36 15.59
CA LEU A 967 33.90 23.34 15.68
C LEU A 967 33.29 23.65 14.32
N VAL A 968 31.96 23.55 14.24
CA VAL A 968 31.17 24.21 13.20
C VAL A 968 30.48 25.42 13.80
N THR A 969 30.59 26.59 13.15
CA THR A 969 29.88 27.81 13.56
C THR A 969 28.91 28.21 12.48
N LEU A 970 27.64 28.40 12.86
CA LEU A 970 26.56 28.86 11.98
C LEU A 970 26.21 30.29 12.39
N SER A 971 26.79 31.28 11.72
CA SER A 971 26.72 32.69 12.13
C SER A 971 25.56 33.49 11.52
N ALA A 972 24.69 32.87 10.70
CA ALA A 972 23.55 33.58 10.14
C ALA A 972 22.27 32.72 10.01
N GLY A 973 21.13 33.42 10.16
CA GLY A 973 19.77 32.86 10.11
C GLY A 973 19.33 32.13 11.38
N GLU A 974 18.30 31.30 11.27
CA GLU A 974 17.70 30.50 12.36
C GLU A 974 18.22 29.07 12.24
N THR A 975 19.35 28.77 12.88
CA THR A 975 20.13 27.55 12.62
C THR A 975 20.05 26.50 13.73
N GLY A 976 19.64 26.90 14.93
CA GLY A 976 19.49 26.05 16.11
C GLY A 976 18.07 25.50 16.31
N LEU A 977 17.17 25.67 15.35
CA LEU A 977 15.78 25.21 15.46
C LEU A 977 15.68 23.68 15.33
N THR A 978 14.66 23.11 15.97
CA THR A 978 14.28 21.70 15.91
C THR A 978 12.81 21.56 15.47
N GLY A 979 12.45 20.43 14.87
CA GLY A 979 11.05 20.15 14.54
C GLY A 979 10.21 20.02 15.81
N PHE A 980 9.15 20.82 15.95
CA PHE A 980 8.30 20.81 17.15
C PHE A 980 6.82 20.55 16.90
N ARG A 981 6.36 20.65 15.63
CA ARG A 981 4.93 20.54 15.29
C ARG A 981 4.37 19.12 15.30
N SER A 982 5.22 18.11 15.52
CA SER A 982 4.73 16.79 15.86
C SER A 982 5.28 16.37 17.22
N PRO A 983 4.38 16.00 18.15
CA PRO A 983 4.65 15.92 19.60
C PRO A 983 5.68 14.86 20.02
N ASN A 984 6.20 14.08 19.07
CA ASN A 984 6.98 12.88 19.35
C ASN A 984 8.37 12.88 18.68
N HIS A 985 8.88 14.04 18.23
CA HIS A 985 10.13 14.10 17.48
C HIS A 985 11.40 14.20 18.33
N GLU A 986 12.39 13.39 17.95
CA GLU A 986 13.80 13.51 18.34
C GLU A 986 14.41 14.85 17.92
N TYR A 987 15.57 15.20 18.51
CA TYR A 987 16.35 16.40 18.17
C TYR A 987 16.93 16.34 16.74
N ILE A 988 16.13 16.70 15.74
CA ILE A 988 16.57 16.87 14.34
C ILE A 988 16.79 18.37 14.07
N SER A 989 18.06 18.76 13.93
CA SER A 989 18.48 20.13 13.61
C SER A 989 19.75 20.15 12.75
N LEU A 990 20.09 21.32 12.20
CA LEU A 990 21.39 21.52 11.53
C LEU A 990 22.55 21.11 12.46
N SER A 991 22.44 21.44 13.75
CA SER A 991 23.48 21.13 14.73
C SER A 991 23.65 19.63 14.96
N SER A 992 22.57 18.85 15.10
CA SER A 992 22.74 17.38 15.21
C SER A 992 23.29 16.76 13.93
N SER A 993 22.90 17.24 12.75
CA SER A 993 23.47 16.75 11.49
C SER A 993 24.98 16.97 11.38
N PHE A 994 25.50 18.12 11.83
CA PHE A 994 26.94 18.38 11.85
C PHE A 994 27.70 17.51 12.86
N LEU A 995 27.13 17.29 14.06
CA LEU A 995 27.72 16.38 15.05
C LEU A 995 27.79 14.94 14.50
N SER A 996 26.73 14.48 13.84
CA SER A 996 26.70 13.18 13.16
C SER A 996 27.69 13.08 11.99
N ALA A 997 27.93 14.19 11.27
CA ALA A 997 28.94 14.27 10.20
C ALA A 997 30.40 14.24 10.71
N GLY A 998 30.61 14.25 12.04
CA GLY A 998 31.90 13.99 12.69
C GLY A 998 32.54 15.19 13.40
N CYS A 999 31.85 16.34 13.51
CA CYS A 999 32.36 17.47 14.28
C CYS A 999 32.10 17.30 15.79
N ALA A 1000 32.97 17.87 16.65
CA ALA A 1000 32.85 17.73 18.10
C ALA A 1000 31.86 18.72 18.76
N SER A 1001 31.80 19.95 18.26
CA SER A 1001 30.92 21.01 18.78
C SER A 1001 30.33 21.85 17.65
N VAL A 1002 29.13 22.37 17.87
CA VAL A 1002 28.44 23.30 16.97
C VAL A 1002 28.02 24.54 17.74
N VAL A 1003 28.23 25.74 17.16
CA VAL A 1003 27.62 26.98 17.63
C VAL A 1003 26.54 27.40 16.63
N SER A 1004 25.31 27.56 17.11
CA SER A 1004 24.13 27.89 16.28
C SER A 1004 23.20 28.87 16.99
N SER A 1005 22.37 29.57 16.22
CA SER A 1005 21.41 30.60 16.67
C SER A 1005 19.95 30.12 16.66
N LEU A 1006 19.20 30.38 17.72
CA LEU A 1006 17.78 30.01 17.84
C LEU A 1006 16.82 30.94 17.08
N TRP A 1007 17.20 32.18 16.79
CA TRP A 1007 16.42 33.13 15.99
C TRP A 1007 17.33 33.98 15.11
N LYS A 1008 16.75 34.74 14.18
CA LYS A 1008 17.51 35.67 13.33
C LYS A 1008 17.94 36.89 14.13
N ILE A 1009 19.25 37.13 14.22
CA ILE A 1009 19.85 38.25 14.98
C ILE A 1009 20.30 39.37 14.03
N ASN A 1010 20.46 40.58 14.57
CA ASN A 1010 21.07 41.70 13.87
C ASN A 1010 22.54 41.39 13.49
N GLN A 1011 22.91 41.69 12.24
CA GLN A 1011 24.20 41.33 11.64
C GLN A 1011 25.41 41.93 12.39
N VAL A 1012 25.29 43.13 12.95
CA VAL A 1012 26.39 43.81 13.67
C VAL A 1012 26.68 43.09 14.98
N SER A 1013 25.65 42.85 15.80
CA SER A 1013 25.80 42.10 17.06
C SER A 1013 26.32 40.69 16.83
N THR A 1014 25.91 40.02 15.75
CA THR A 1014 26.42 38.69 15.40
C THR A 1014 27.92 38.74 15.09
N ALA A 1015 28.35 39.67 14.22
CA ALA A 1015 29.76 39.82 13.89
C ALA A 1015 30.62 40.08 15.12
N PHE A 1016 30.21 41.03 15.99
CA PHE A 1016 30.93 41.30 17.24
C PHE A 1016 31.02 40.08 18.15
N LEU A 1017 29.90 39.36 18.32
CA LEU A 1017 29.88 38.17 19.16
C LEU A 1017 30.78 37.07 18.60
N MET A 1018 30.69 36.76 17.31
CA MET A 1018 31.46 35.69 16.68
C MET A 1018 32.96 36.01 16.70
N ILE A 1019 33.36 37.22 16.30
CA ILE A 1019 34.76 37.63 16.34
C ILE A 1019 35.30 37.53 17.78
N LYS A 1020 34.56 38.02 18.78
CA LYS A 1020 34.97 37.92 20.19
C LYS A 1020 35.06 36.48 20.68
N PHE A 1021 34.11 35.64 20.29
CA PHE A 1021 34.09 34.22 20.60
C PHE A 1021 35.36 33.51 20.09
N TYR A 1022 35.72 33.70 18.81
CA TYR A 1022 36.96 33.14 18.27
C TYR A 1022 38.20 33.73 18.97
N GLN A 1023 38.21 35.03 19.27
CA GLN A 1023 39.31 35.66 20.01
C GLN A 1023 39.52 35.01 21.39
N ASN A 1024 38.43 34.75 22.12
CA ASN A 1024 38.46 34.08 23.43
C ASN A 1024 38.94 32.62 23.31
N LEU A 1025 38.49 31.92 22.28
CA LEU A 1025 38.84 30.53 22.01
C LEU A 1025 40.35 30.38 21.71
N MET A 1026 40.91 31.31 20.94
CA MET A 1026 42.33 31.32 20.57
C MET A 1026 43.27 31.75 21.70
N LYS A 1027 42.87 32.72 22.54
CA LYS A 1027 43.73 33.26 23.61
C LYS A 1027 43.93 32.30 24.79
N ASN A 1028 42.90 31.56 25.19
CA ASN A 1028 42.88 30.84 26.47
C ASN A 1028 42.83 29.31 26.35
N GLN A 1029 42.88 28.73 25.14
CA GLN A 1029 42.61 27.30 24.90
C GLN A 1029 41.34 26.80 25.63
N SER A 1030 40.36 27.69 25.78
CA SER A 1030 39.15 27.43 26.56
C SER A 1030 38.20 26.46 25.84
N SER A 1031 37.26 25.86 26.55
CA SER A 1031 36.19 25.07 25.91
C SER A 1031 35.34 25.97 25.02
N VAL A 1032 34.70 25.40 23.99
CA VAL A 1032 33.83 26.14 23.06
C VAL A 1032 32.73 26.88 23.83
N ALA A 1033 32.08 26.20 24.75
CA ALA A 1033 31.04 26.79 25.59
C ALA A 1033 31.56 27.95 26.44
N LYS A 1034 32.67 27.77 27.18
CA LYS A 1034 33.24 28.84 28.00
C LYS A 1034 33.64 30.06 27.16
N ALA A 1035 34.22 29.86 25.97
CA ALA A 1035 34.55 30.95 25.06
C ALA A 1035 33.31 31.72 24.59
N LEU A 1036 32.23 31.01 24.24
CA LEU A 1036 30.97 31.60 23.81
C LEU A 1036 30.28 32.34 24.97
N ASN A 1037 30.15 31.70 26.13
CA ASN A 1037 29.55 32.28 27.32
C ASN A 1037 30.26 33.57 27.75
N ASN A 1038 31.59 33.61 27.67
CA ASN A 1038 32.37 34.83 27.92
C ASN A 1038 32.12 35.91 26.86
N ALA A 1039 31.97 35.54 25.59
CA ALA A 1039 31.63 36.51 24.54
C ALA A 1039 30.21 37.06 24.72
N GLN A 1040 29.25 36.23 25.14
CA GLN A 1040 27.88 36.64 25.44
C GLN A 1040 27.83 37.64 26.60
N ARG A 1041 28.48 37.32 27.74
CA ARG A 1041 28.59 38.25 28.88
C ARG A 1041 29.26 39.56 28.48
N TRP A 1042 30.35 39.47 27.71
CA TRP A 1042 31.05 40.64 27.21
C TRP A 1042 30.15 41.53 26.34
N LEU A 1043 29.46 40.97 25.35
CA LEU A 1043 28.62 41.77 24.45
C LEU A 1043 27.43 42.39 25.19
N ARG A 1044 26.82 41.66 26.12
CA ARG A 1044 25.72 42.13 26.97
C ARG A 1044 26.10 43.35 27.81
N ASP A 1045 27.36 43.39 28.28
CA ASP A 1045 27.84 44.38 29.24
C ASP A 1045 28.71 45.47 28.64
N ALA A 1046 29.12 45.35 27.37
CA ALA A 1046 29.98 46.31 26.70
C ALA A 1046 29.26 47.63 26.38
N THR A 1047 29.96 48.73 26.64
CA THR A 1047 29.59 50.09 26.20
C THR A 1047 30.12 50.38 24.79
N PRO A 1048 29.57 51.39 24.07
CA PRO A 1048 30.09 51.80 22.77
C PRO A 1048 31.59 52.11 22.79
N GLN A 1049 32.08 52.78 23.84
CA GLN A 1049 33.51 53.07 23.97
C GLN A 1049 34.36 51.80 24.11
N GLN A 1050 33.92 50.84 24.94
CA GLN A 1050 34.63 49.56 25.09
C GLN A 1050 34.62 48.72 23.82
N LEU A 1051 33.54 48.80 23.03
CA LEU A 1051 33.46 48.15 21.72
C LEU A 1051 34.45 48.81 20.75
N LEU A 1052 34.49 50.14 20.70
CA LEU A 1052 35.42 50.88 19.84
C LEU A 1052 36.89 50.61 20.22
N ASP A 1053 37.21 50.64 21.51
CA ASP A 1053 38.55 50.32 22.04
C ASP A 1053 38.98 48.89 21.67
N TRP A 1054 38.03 47.96 21.64
CA TRP A 1054 38.28 46.58 21.23
C TRP A 1054 38.46 46.45 19.70
N VAL A 1055 37.62 47.11 18.91
CA VAL A 1055 37.69 47.10 17.44
C VAL A 1055 39.02 47.70 16.96
N ASN A 1056 39.51 48.75 17.61
CA ASN A 1056 40.82 49.35 17.35
C ASN A 1056 41.99 48.35 17.52
N GLN A 1057 41.79 47.25 18.24
CA GLN A 1057 42.81 46.20 18.40
C GLN A 1057 42.79 45.15 17.27
N LEU A 1058 41.82 45.20 16.35
CA LEU A 1058 41.61 44.19 15.30
C LEU A 1058 42.34 44.52 13.98
N ASN A 1059 43.09 45.63 13.90
CA ASN A 1059 43.84 46.06 12.70
C ASN A 1059 43.01 46.06 11.40
N LEU A 1060 41.84 46.71 11.42
CA LEU A 1060 40.96 46.82 10.26
C LEU A 1060 41.41 47.93 9.29
N ASP A 1061 40.98 47.85 8.04
CA ASP A 1061 41.13 48.96 7.09
C ASP A 1061 40.22 50.15 7.45
N GLU A 1062 40.54 51.33 6.91
CA GLU A 1062 39.88 52.60 7.25
C GLU A 1062 38.39 52.60 6.92
N ASP A 1063 37.99 51.94 5.82
CA ASP A 1063 36.59 51.83 5.39
C ASP A 1063 35.77 51.00 6.39
N LYS A 1064 36.29 49.85 6.84
CA LYS A 1064 35.63 49.00 7.85
C LYS A 1064 35.59 49.63 9.23
N MET A 1065 36.65 50.34 9.61
CA MET A 1065 36.67 51.10 10.87
C MET A 1065 35.57 52.15 10.87
N THR A 1066 35.49 52.95 9.82
CA THR A 1066 34.46 53.99 9.65
C THR A 1066 33.06 53.37 9.71
N GLN A 1067 32.85 52.24 9.02
CA GLN A 1067 31.57 51.52 9.05
C GLN A 1067 31.15 51.10 10.47
N ILE A 1068 32.09 50.72 11.35
CA ILE A 1068 31.79 50.34 12.73
C ILE A 1068 31.58 51.57 13.61
N GLU A 1069 32.40 52.61 13.46
CA GLU A 1069 32.26 53.90 14.15
C GLU A 1069 30.87 54.49 13.89
N ASP A 1070 30.46 54.58 12.63
CA ASP A 1070 29.14 55.06 12.21
C ASP A 1070 27.99 54.28 12.85
N GLN A 1071 28.17 52.99 13.17
CA GLN A 1071 27.15 52.20 13.87
C GLN A 1071 27.11 52.49 15.37
N LEU A 1072 28.26 52.71 15.99
CA LEU A 1072 28.37 52.92 17.43
C LEU A 1072 27.98 54.35 17.83
N ASP A 1073 28.17 55.32 16.95
CA ASP A 1073 27.81 56.74 17.15
C ASP A 1073 26.31 56.98 17.40
N TRP A 1074 25.44 56.02 17.05
CA TRP A 1074 24.00 56.10 17.34
C TRP A 1074 23.64 55.89 18.81
N TYR A 1075 24.57 55.41 19.64
CA TYR A 1075 24.33 55.07 21.04
C TYR A 1075 25.01 56.05 22.00
N ASN A 1076 24.43 56.28 23.18
CA ASN A 1076 25.13 57.09 24.18
C ASN A 1076 26.34 56.30 24.75
N PRO A 1077 27.46 56.97 25.08
CA PRO A 1077 28.68 56.30 25.55
C PRO A 1077 28.52 55.42 26.80
N ASP A 1078 27.55 55.73 27.66
CA ASP A 1078 27.27 54.99 28.90
C ASP A 1078 26.21 53.88 28.72
N ASP A 1079 25.56 53.82 27.55
CA ASP A 1079 24.55 52.79 27.27
C ASP A 1079 25.21 51.43 27.07
N LYS A 1080 24.43 50.36 27.29
CA LYS A 1080 24.79 49.00 26.91
C LYS A 1080 23.97 48.60 25.68
N PRO A 1081 24.41 48.95 24.44
CA PRO A 1081 23.61 48.85 23.23
C PRO A 1081 23.09 47.44 22.93
N TYR A 1082 23.83 46.42 23.38
CA TYR A 1082 23.52 45.01 23.14
C TYR A 1082 23.13 44.25 24.42
N ASN A 1083 22.68 44.95 25.46
CA ASN A 1083 22.25 44.31 26.71
C ASN A 1083 21.01 43.42 26.54
N ASP A 1084 20.10 43.83 25.64
CA ASP A 1084 18.88 43.09 25.34
C ASP A 1084 19.23 41.64 24.87
N PRO A 1085 18.60 40.60 25.45
CA PRO A 1085 18.91 39.21 25.13
C PRO A 1085 18.75 38.86 23.65
N TYR A 1086 17.97 39.63 22.88
CA TYR A 1086 17.85 39.48 21.42
C TYR A 1086 19.22 39.38 20.71
N HIS A 1087 20.23 40.08 21.20
CA HIS A 1087 21.54 40.19 20.55
C HIS A 1087 22.49 39.02 20.83
N TRP A 1088 22.34 38.32 21.95
CA TRP A 1088 23.35 37.37 22.43
C TRP A 1088 22.78 36.04 22.93
N ALA A 1089 21.54 36.01 23.45
CA ALA A 1089 20.95 34.81 24.04
C ALA A 1089 20.58 33.75 23.00
N ALA A 1090 20.51 34.11 21.72
CA ALA A 1090 20.17 33.19 20.64
C ALA A 1090 21.19 32.06 20.47
N PHE A 1091 22.45 32.31 20.82
CA PHE A 1091 23.54 31.40 20.48
C PHE A 1091 23.73 30.31 21.53
N CYS A 1092 23.74 29.06 21.07
CA CYS A 1092 23.98 27.88 21.89
C CYS A 1092 25.27 27.19 21.43
N ALA A 1093 26.11 26.79 22.39
CA ALA A 1093 27.19 25.84 22.15
C ALA A 1093 26.67 24.42 22.41
N ILE A 1094 26.64 23.58 21.38
CA ILE A 1094 26.05 22.24 21.38
C ILE A 1094 27.15 21.20 21.12
N GLY A 1095 27.23 20.15 21.93
CA GLY A 1095 28.22 19.08 21.79
C GLY A 1095 29.28 19.08 22.90
N GLN A 1096 30.54 18.86 22.53
CA GLN A 1096 31.67 18.73 23.47
C GLN A 1096 32.05 20.04 24.16
#